data_AF-A0A9X3I997-F1
#
_entry.id   AF-A0A9X3I997-F1
#
_cell.length_a   1.000
_cell.length_b   1.000
_cell.length_c   1.000
_cell.angle_alpha   90.00
_cell.angle_beta   90.00
_cell.angle_gamma   90.00
#
_symmetry.space_group_name_H-M   'P 1'
#
loop_
_entity.id
_entity.type
_entity.pdbx_description
1 polymer ?
#
loop_
_entity_poly.entity_id
_entity_poly.type
_entity_poly.pdbx_seq_one_letter_code
_entity_poly.pdbx_strand_id
1 'polypeptide(L)'
;MELINTTTVFEENQVLTAGQLNTMQDFLLQESRLTRTRLIGRGIAYGLEVEVNEHVVAITKGVGVSSWGFLISLGECTLTHYKEYKLPDGLIYPYFMDTTGNDVPLIELVTGENALVSGAKPIDSGLILSNYIVLLFLEPATKNLQSCLGKSCDDLGIEKTFTVRKLLVTKENLNKINSANANRGGAIYPGLYQLETINYPRALVTSVEAKSYADLINCYLSPIAAILGDLLKQLETVYSELPVLQKNFPDLDFAAVNSIWESKLVTLSAKYLSGKGYGFQYIYDAFEDVIKSYEELRCAVMNLNSSTLPNADAFPMHLMLGVKDCPPSLFRQEFEYSPIFNQYQDWNRKVISIFGRTVAMLNGYLDPAEANSKNGVLATPSKEKWQNLNKRAFPVYFDPANTAFEKFWNESNCHGCDNGKPLSYHYQLPIEAQEYALGKLAAPLYYNFNDQNFFRLEGHLGMDHTSAVKQYDRLKKRFNLPFKVRSIFMGVGGETESSCRYPDLDSQYLAWRNLMLYYLNNLIEYSNMAERMAGKFDDVVNAAKDAFDNVMGNDRQENVEPTASATAPSGTVSNTDRLKTFTTLNKNFVKFGTVSEKINRTDYTKITTIKVRAEDAQNEIEKDVLNWIARLNENIEDIILLLPLEFSSFKEADFRKRYVGFLDLYVDAMKTLVNIINKEKERELLSYLMIGSLIHRALNVLMMRPYVTIGTLNDIRDRRNSSFKVNKSLSEYLNDQAVEHLAGAERGNTLLLLYHTGKENEIITKLPVTPGTNKFEKLTELKLAEDAIHATYKLRLQSIKDAVAEKNENIKRAEVETEKALEVKVAEVKNRVVLTEVQLKKAENELNSEFMVRKRSLLRTTNSETIAKAEDSLNKEFTDKISVLRKSAEKDEAKEINEVSKALKLDLDHKRKVITEEIDSKVKEEAEIQKEYQSRLDLLGIKRKTVEEEKDDVPEEITLTSKRKIRDRFINDFERKFNKEFDTLVEKNKDSGLKNLGANVIADFTVYDDDGCYACDTKNVKHKELTPLAMPISRIVAYNQNKETISKVQILNNLYHPDFFEVVINAVPKFGSIKFEDEVYEPIPDKKGQVLVYTLDPKRLDKKSLAQMVVLDEFDYLVIEKESGKEIGTSKLSFFIAIGSISKQEYELSGRVVGVKTFTITAYQDKTLVKSQSFTGLYYSMLLPAGDYQITILPSNTQYQSQTKAVTVGDQDNIADFAFGKI
;
A
#
# COMPACT_ATOMS: atom_id res chain seq x y z
N MET A 1 1.50 28.04 -70.55
CA MET A 1 2.45 28.44 -71.59
C MET A 1 3.08 27.16 -72.11
N GLU A 2 2.89 26.85 -73.40
CA GLU A 2 3.53 25.69 -74.03
C GLU A 2 4.98 26.04 -74.38
N LEU A 3 5.90 25.08 -74.21
CA LEU A 3 7.31 25.26 -74.59
C LEU A 3 7.42 25.25 -76.11
N ILE A 4 8.12 26.26 -76.66
CA ILE A 4 8.55 26.22 -78.06
C ILE A 4 9.50 25.04 -78.21
N ASN A 5 9.13 24.08 -79.04
CA ASN A 5 9.84 22.81 -79.23
C ASN A 5 10.56 22.73 -80.58
N THR A 6 10.55 23.79 -81.38
CA THR A 6 11.22 23.88 -82.67
C THR A 6 12.25 25.00 -82.68
N THR A 7 13.39 24.79 -83.34
CA THR A 7 14.40 25.81 -83.58
C THR A 7 14.95 25.68 -85.00
N THR A 8 15.31 26.80 -85.63
CA THR A 8 15.85 26.81 -86.99
C THR A 8 17.37 26.95 -86.95
N VAL A 9 18.07 26.19 -87.80
CA VAL A 9 19.48 26.39 -88.13
C VAL A 9 19.54 27.13 -89.46
N PHE A 10 20.22 28.28 -89.46
CA PHE A 10 20.32 29.15 -90.63
C PHE A 10 21.33 28.58 -91.65
N GLU A 11 21.00 28.64 -92.94
CA GLU A 11 21.85 28.25 -94.06
C GLU A 11 22.33 29.49 -94.85
N GLU A 12 23.36 29.33 -95.69
CA GLU A 12 23.99 30.42 -96.41
C GLU A 12 23.07 31.00 -97.50
N ASN A 13 22.36 32.11 -97.22
CA ASN A 13 21.70 32.98 -98.23
C ASN A 13 21.04 34.26 -97.61
N GLN A 14 21.53 34.76 -96.47
CA GLN A 14 20.96 35.92 -95.75
C GLN A 14 21.95 37.11 -95.65
N VAL A 15 21.45 38.34 -95.37
CA VAL A 15 22.27 39.57 -95.26
C VAL A 15 23.27 39.51 -94.08
N LEU A 16 22.89 38.82 -93.00
CA LEU A 16 23.79 38.38 -91.93
C LEU A 16 24.30 36.98 -92.29
N THR A 17 25.58 36.68 -92.04
CA THR A 17 26.09 35.35 -92.38
C THR A 17 25.44 34.28 -91.50
N ALA A 18 25.13 33.12 -92.07
CA ALA A 18 24.58 31.98 -91.33
C ALA A 18 25.43 31.63 -90.11
N GLY A 19 26.77 31.74 -90.25
CA GLY A 19 27.70 31.57 -89.15
C GLY A 19 27.47 32.55 -87.98
N GLN A 20 27.24 33.84 -88.25
CA GLN A 20 26.98 34.83 -87.20
C GLN A 20 25.67 34.57 -86.47
N LEU A 21 24.59 34.25 -87.20
CA LEU A 21 23.27 33.99 -86.61
C LEU A 21 23.25 32.70 -85.78
N ASN A 22 23.78 31.62 -86.33
CA ASN A 22 23.91 30.35 -85.60
C ASN A 22 24.80 30.51 -84.36
N THR A 23 25.93 31.24 -84.46
CA THR A 23 26.80 31.53 -83.30
C THR A 23 26.07 32.33 -82.21
N MET A 24 25.29 33.35 -82.59
CA MET A 24 24.51 34.13 -81.62
C MET A 24 23.43 33.28 -80.95
N GLN A 25 22.71 32.46 -81.72
CA GLN A 25 21.71 31.53 -81.20
C GLN A 25 22.33 30.51 -80.24
N ASP A 26 23.45 29.91 -80.64
CA ASP A 26 24.21 28.96 -79.82
C ASP A 26 24.70 29.61 -78.53
N PHE A 27 25.24 30.83 -78.59
CA PHE A 27 25.65 31.59 -77.41
C PHE A 27 24.49 31.83 -76.43
N LEU A 28 23.35 32.35 -76.91
CA LEU A 28 22.17 32.61 -76.06
C LEU A 28 21.57 31.34 -75.46
N LEU A 29 21.51 30.26 -76.25
CA LEU A 29 21.05 28.95 -75.79
C LEU A 29 22.01 28.38 -74.75
N GLN A 30 23.31 28.49 -74.98
CA GLN A 30 24.35 28.03 -74.05
C GLN A 30 24.27 28.79 -72.73
N GLU A 31 24.22 30.13 -72.74
CA GLU A 31 24.09 30.95 -71.53
C GLU A 31 22.83 30.58 -70.73
N SER A 32 21.69 30.40 -71.40
CA SER A 32 20.44 29.98 -70.75
C SER A 32 20.54 28.59 -70.12
N ARG A 33 21.16 27.64 -70.82
CA ARG A 33 21.33 26.25 -70.36
C ARG A 33 22.33 26.15 -69.20
N LEU A 34 23.43 26.90 -69.28
CA LEU A 34 24.43 27.00 -68.21
C LEU A 34 23.85 27.71 -66.99
N THR A 35 23.05 28.76 -67.17
CA THR A 35 22.36 29.44 -66.05
C THR A 35 21.49 28.46 -65.27
N ARG A 36 20.68 27.62 -65.95
CA ARG A 36 19.85 26.60 -65.28
C ARG A 36 20.70 25.59 -64.53
N THR A 37 21.66 24.96 -65.21
CA THR A 37 22.43 23.85 -64.63
C THR A 37 23.47 24.28 -63.60
N ARG A 38 23.99 25.51 -63.68
CA ARG A 38 25.05 26.02 -62.78
C ARG A 38 24.51 26.88 -61.66
N LEU A 39 23.48 27.71 -61.87
CA LEU A 39 22.97 28.65 -60.87
C LEU A 39 21.67 28.21 -60.20
N ILE A 40 20.88 27.33 -60.85
CA ILE A 40 19.58 26.88 -60.31
C ILE A 40 19.67 25.43 -59.84
N GLY A 41 19.82 24.49 -60.76
CA GLY A 41 19.82 23.06 -60.50
C GLY A 41 19.37 22.24 -61.70
N ARG A 42 19.39 20.92 -61.55
CA ARG A 42 18.99 19.94 -62.59
C ARG A 42 18.27 18.75 -61.98
N GLY A 43 17.63 17.92 -62.80
CA GLY A 43 16.72 16.85 -62.35
C GLY A 43 15.26 17.29 -62.35
N ILE A 44 14.39 16.51 -61.71
CA ILE A 44 12.95 16.78 -61.66
C ILE A 44 12.66 17.85 -60.60
N ALA A 45 12.26 19.05 -61.03
CA ALA A 45 11.99 20.16 -60.13
C ALA A 45 10.61 20.07 -59.46
N TYR A 46 9.61 19.57 -60.19
CA TYR A 46 8.24 19.44 -59.69
C TYR A 46 7.45 18.40 -60.48
N GLY A 47 6.62 17.61 -59.80
CA GLY A 47 5.72 16.62 -60.42
C GLY A 47 6.47 15.49 -61.13
N LEU A 48 5.96 15.10 -62.31
CA LEU A 48 6.46 13.95 -63.08
C LEU A 48 6.47 12.66 -62.25
N GLU A 49 5.48 12.50 -61.37
CA GLU A 49 5.26 11.28 -60.61
C GLU A 49 4.60 10.23 -61.50
N VAL A 50 5.00 8.98 -61.34
CA VAL A 50 4.48 7.87 -62.12
C VAL A 50 3.56 7.04 -61.24
N GLU A 51 2.32 6.88 -61.69
CA GLU A 51 1.35 5.95 -61.12
C GLU A 51 1.11 4.81 -62.11
N VAL A 52 1.31 3.59 -61.64
CA VAL A 52 1.26 2.38 -62.47
C VAL A 52 0.07 1.53 -62.02
N ASN A 53 -0.87 1.30 -62.92
CA ASN A 53 -1.95 0.31 -62.79
C ASN A 53 -1.71 -0.84 -63.79
N GLU A 54 -2.46 -1.94 -63.69
CA GLU A 54 -2.26 -3.15 -64.52
C GLU A 54 -2.18 -2.88 -66.03
N HIS A 55 -2.94 -1.90 -66.53
CA HIS A 55 -3.03 -1.58 -67.96
C HIS A 55 -2.74 -0.11 -68.30
N VAL A 56 -2.34 0.70 -67.32
CA VAL A 56 -2.26 2.16 -67.47
C VAL A 56 -1.05 2.70 -66.74
N VAL A 57 -0.26 3.54 -67.41
CA VAL A 57 0.79 4.36 -66.80
C VAL A 57 0.37 5.82 -66.84
N ALA A 58 0.12 6.41 -65.67
CA ALA A 58 -0.19 7.83 -65.53
C ALA A 58 1.05 8.60 -65.07
N ILE A 59 1.34 9.72 -65.74
CA ILE A 59 2.41 10.65 -65.38
C ILE A 59 1.77 11.98 -64.99
N THR A 60 2.05 12.46 -63.77
CA THR A 60 1.52 13.74 -63.29
C THR A 60 2.17 14.92 -64.01
N LYS A 61 1.45 16.04 -64.08
CA LYS A 61 1.98 17.28 -64.64
C LYS A 61 3.25 17.71 -63.89
N GLY A 62 4.28 18.07 -64.62
CA GLY A 62 5.54 18.46 -64.01
C GLY A 62 6.58 19.02 -64.97
N VAL A 63 7.74 19.33 -64.41
CA VAL A 63 8.87 19.88 -65.12
C VAL A 63 10.19 19.42 -64.50
N GLY A 64 11.16 19.16 -65.35
CA GLY A 64 12.54 18.92 -64.94
C GLY A 64 13.54 19.54 -65.93
N VAL A 65 14.80 19.53 -65.52
CA VAL A 65 15.92 20.07 -66.29
C VAL A 65 16.95 18.97 -66.49
N SER A 66 17.34 18.69 -67.74
CA SER A 66 18.37 17.69 -68.04
C SER A 66 19.77 18.18 -67.64
N SER A 67 20.79 17.30 -67.64
CA SER A 67 22.17 17.70 -67.30
C SER A 67 22.81 18.66 -68.30
N TRP A 68 22.28 18.69 -69.52
CA TRP A 68 22.64 19.66 -70.55
C TRP A 68 21.79 20.95 -70.49
N GLY A 69 20.83 21.07 -69.57
CA GLY A 69 20.04 22.29 -69.36
C GLY A 69 18.76 22.42 -70.19
N PHE A 70 18.33 21.32 -70.84
CA PHE A 70 17.04 21.29 -71.53
C PHE A 70 15.90 21.18 -70.52
N LEU A 71 14.85 21.97 -70.74
CA LEU A 71 13.61 21.84 -69.98
C LEU A 71 12.77 20.73 -70.59
N ILE A 72 12.38 19.77 -69.76
CA ILE A 72 11.40 18.74 -70.10
C ILE A 72 10.15 19.03 -69.28
N SER A 73 9.08 19.46 -69.93
CA SER A 73 7.79 19.69 -69.30
C SER A 73 6.74 18.77 -69.90
N LEU A 74 5.92 18.20 -69.05
CA LEU A 74 4.82 17.33 -69.44
C LEU A 74 3.55 17.79 -68.71
N GLY A 75 2.43 17.82 -69.42
CA GLY A 75 1.11 17.88 -68.80
C GLY A 75 0.75 16.56 -68.11
N GLU A 76 -0.47 16.46 -67.58
CA GLU A 76 -0.99 15.16 -67.18
C GLU A 76 -1.09 14.25 -68.41
N CYS A 77 -0.56 13.03 -68.29
CA CYS A 77 -0.44 12.11 -69.41
C CYS A 77 -0.84 10.70 -68.97
N THR A 78 -1.86 10.13 -69.61
CA THR A 78 -2.32 8.76 -69.38
C THR A 78 -1.96 7.88 -70.57
N LEU A 79 -1.12 6.87 -70.36
CA LEU A 79 -0.55 6.01 -71.39
C LEU A 79 -1.13 4.60 -71.24
N THR A 80 -1.61 4.02 -72.35
CA THR A 80 -2.35 2.74 -72.35
C THR A 80 -1.84 1.74 -73.37
N HIS A 81 -0.91 2.15 -74.24
CA HIS A 81 -0.35 1.33 -75.31
C HIS A 81 1.17 1.44 -75.34
N TYR A 82 1.83 0.45 -75.92
CA TYR A 82 3.29 0.41 -76.04
C TYR A 82 3.76 -0.16 -77.38
N LYS A 83 5.00 0.16 -77.75
CA LYS A 83 5.73 -0.41 -78.90
C LYS A 83 7.23 -0.43 -78.64
N GLU A 84 7.97 -1.26 -79.37
CA GLU A 84 9.44 -1.22 -79.36
C GLU A 84 9.94 0.15 -79.83
N TYR A 85 10.96 0.68 -79.16
CA TYR A 85 11.59 1.94 -79.52
C TYR A 85 13.02 1.70 -80.00
N LYS A 86 13.39 2.34 -81.12
CA LYS A 86 14.74 2.42 -81.65
C LYS A 86 15.07 3.88 -81.90
N LEU A 87 16.33 4.25 -81.71
CA LEU A 87 16.81 5.58 -82.06
C LEU A 87 16.59 5.82 -83.57
N PRO A 88 16.14 7.02 -83.97
CA PRO A 88 16.03 7.39 -85.37
C PRO A 88 17.36 7.25 -86.13
N ASP A 89 17.30 6.88 -87.40
CA ASP A 89 18.48 6.75 -88.26
C ASP A 89 19.29 8.05 -88.26
N GLY A 90 20.59 7.95 -87.95
CA GLY A 90 21.50 9.10 -87.86
C GLY A 90 21.57 9.79 -86.49
N LEU A 91 20.71 9.45 -85.52
CA LEU A 91 20.82 9.93 -84.15
C LEU A 91 21.69 9.00 -83.30
N ILE A 92 22.85 9.49 -82.85
CA ILE A 92 23.74 8.75 -81.94
C ILE A 92 23.50 9.25 -80.51
N TYR A 93 23.09 8.35 -79.62
CA TYR A 93 22.89 8.67 -78.20
C TYR A 93 23.52 7.60 -77.29
N PRO A 94 24.82 7.70 -76.95
CA PRO A 94 25.56 6.68 -76.20
C PRO A 94 25.12 6.56 -74.73
N TYR A 95 24.11 7.32 -74.32
CA TYR A 95 23.59 7.34 -72.96
C TYR A 95 22.58 6.22 -72.68
N PHE A 96 22.16 5.50 -73.72
CA PHE A 96 21.35 4.27 -73.65
C PHE A 96 22.12 3.02 -74.06
N MET A 97 23.44 3.02 -73.89
CA MET A 97 24.29 1.86 -74.17
C MET A 97 24.74 1.18 -72.86
N ASP A 98 24.90 -0.14 -72.90
CA ASP A 98 25.46 -0.92 -71.80
C ASP A 98 27.02 -0.81 -71.72
N THR A 99 27.62 -1.51 -70.76
CA THR A 99 29.08 -1.53 -70.56
C THR A 99 29.86 -2.12 -71.75
N THR A 100 29.19 -2.84 -72.65
CA THR A 100 29.76 -3.44 -73.85
C THR A 100 29.57 -2.58 -75.10
N GLY A 101 28.90 -1.43 -74.97
CA GLY A 101 28.65 -0.50 -76.06
C GLY A 101 27.45 -0.84 -76.93
N ASN A 102 26.57 -1.76 -76.49
CA ASN A 102 25.35 -2.13 -77.20
C ASN A 102 24.17 -1.30 -76.69
N ASP A 103 23.25 -0.91 -77.60
CA ASP A 103 22.00 -0.24 -77.23
C ASP A 103 21.13 -1.14 -76.36
N VAL A 104 20.64 -0.61 -75.25
CA VAL A 104 19.69 -1.34 -74.40
C VAL A 104 18.29 -1.38 -75.04
N PRO A 105 17.53 -2.47 -74.88
CA PRO A 105 16.13 -2.51 -75.30
C PRO A 105 15.29 -1.46 -74.57
N LEU A 106 14.56 -0.65 -75.34
CA LEU A 106 13.65 0.39 -74.86
C LEU A 106 12.25 0.22 -75.48
N ILE A 107 11.23 0.62 -74.73
CA ILE A 107 9.82 0.53 -75.16
C ILE A 107 9.21 1.93 -75.08
N GLU A 108 8.55 2.41 -76.14
CA GLU A 108 7.81 3.68 -76.12
C GLU A 108 6.37 3.46 -75.65
N LEU A 109 5.94 4.26 -74.68
CA LEU A 109 4.56 4.37 -74.23
C LEU A 109 3.81 5.47 -74.98
N VAL A 110 2.60 5.16 -75.42
CA VAL A 110 1.73 6.09 -76.15
C VAL A 110 0.30 6.09 -75.60
N THR A 111 -0.44 7.15 -75.91
CA THR A 111 -1.88 7.26 -75.63
C THR A 111 -2.67 6.39 -76.60
N GLY A 112 -3.91 6.03 -76.24
CA GLY A 112 -4.79 5.27 -77.14
C GLY A 112 -5.07 5.97 -78.47
N GLU A 113 -5.15 7.31 -78.47
CA GLU A 113 -5.33 8.10 -79.70
C GLU A 113 -4.13 7.97 -80.66
N ASN A 114 -2.91 8.00 -80.12
CA ASN A 114 -1.68 7.90 -80.92
C ASN A 114 -1.39 6.46 -81.37
N ALA A 115 -1.93 5.45 -80.68
CA ALA A 115 -1.71 4.04 -81.00
C ALA A 115 -2.19 3.68 -82.42
N LEU A 116 -3.28 4.31 -82.89
CA LEU A 116 -3.85 4.11 -84.23
C LEU A 116 -2.89 4.53 -85.35
N VAL A 117 -2.07 5.55 -85.11
CA VAL A 117 -1.11 6.10 -86.09
C VAL A 117 0.22 5.34 -86.05
N SER A 118 0.62 4.84 -84.87
CA SER A 118 1.94 4.24 -84.66
C SER A 118 1.97 2.71 -84.65
N GLY A 119 0.83 2.03 -84.76
CA GLY A 119 0.74 0.57 -84.69
C GLY A 119 1.09 -0.02 -83.32
N ALA A 120 0.86 0.73 -82.24
CA ALA A 120 1.18 0.30 -80.87
C ALA A 120 0.13 -0.67 -80.32
N LYS A 121 0.54 -1.60 -79.46
CA LYS A 121 -0.35 -2.61 -78.84
C LYS A 121 -0.80 -2.15 -77.45
N PRO A 122 -2.00 -2.53 -76.97
CA PRO A 122 -2.45 -2.24 -75.61
C PRO A 122 -1.48 -2.83 -74.57
N ILE A 123 -1.33 -2.17 -73.42
CA ILE A 123 -0.60 -2.74 -72.29
C ILE A 123 -1.42 -3.91 -71.73
N ASP A 124 -0.86 -5.12 -71.83
CA ASP A 124 -1.47 -6.35 -71.34
C ASP A 124 -0.61 -7.03 -70.27
N SER A 125 -1.08 -8.17 -69.74
CA SER A 125 -0.38 -8.94 -68.70
C SER A 125 1.00 -9.46 -69.13
N GLY A 126 1.35 -9.40 -70.42
CA GLY A 126 2.67 -9.75 -70.93
C GLY A 126 3.75 -8.71 -70.60
N LEU A 127 3.36 -7.46 -70.30
CA LEU A 127 4.27 -6.39 -69.88
C LEU A 127 4.13 -6.12 -68.38
N ILE A 128 4.99 -6.75 -67.57
CA ILE A 128 5.00 -6.54 -66.11
C ILE A 128 5.65 -5.19 -65.79
N LEU A 129 4.84 -4.14 -65.68
CA LEU A 129 5.28 -2.75 -65.51
C LEU A 129 6.14 -2.52 -64.24
N SER A 130 5.99 -3.33 -63.19
CA SER A 130 6.79 -3.23 -61.96
C SER A 130 8.28 -3.53 -62.16
N ASN A 131 8.66 -4.16 -63.28
CA ASN A 131 10.05 -4.42 -63.66
C ASN A 131 10.69 -3.25 -64.43
N TYR A 132 9.91 -2.25 -64.82
CA TYR A 132 10.35 -1.14 -65.64
C TYR A 132 10.38 0.19 -64.88
N ILE A 133 11.18 1.12 -65.39
CA ILE A 133 11.25 2.51 -64.95
C ILE A 133 10.86 3.38 -66.14
N VAL A 134 10.04 4.41 -65.89
CA VAL A 134 9.67 5.40 -66.89
C VAL A 134 10.79 6.42 -67.06
N LEU A 135 11.16 6.65 -68.30
CA LEU A 135 12.17 7.61 -68.73
C LEU A 135 11.54 8.58 -69.74
N LEU A 136 11.71 9.87 -69.53
CA LEU A 136 11.40 10.89 -70.52
C LEU A 136 12.65 11.14 -71.35
N PHE A 137 12.61 10.95 -72.66
CA PHE A 137 13.70 11.26 -73.57
C PHE A 137 13.29 12.43 -74.49
N LEU A 138 14.10 13.48 -74.50
CA LEU A 138 13.96 14.61 -75.41
C LEU A 138 14.68 14.29 -76.72
N GLU A 139 13.96 13.67 -77.65
CA GLU A 139 14.45 13.25 -78.96
C GLU A 139 14.55 14.46 -79.91
N PRO A 140 15.74 14.80 -80.43
CA PRO A 140 15.88 15.79 -81.49
C PRO A 140 15.64 15.15 -82.86
N ALA A 141 14.81 15.77 -83.69
CA ALA A 141 14.60 15.42 -85.08
C ALA A 141 14.95 16.61 -85.98
N THR A 142 15.72 16.36 -87.04
CA THR A 142 16.05 17.37 -88.04
C THR A 142 15.21 17.17 -89.29
N LYS A 143 14.53 18.23 -89.74
CA LYS A 143 13.81 18.28 -91.00
C LYS A 143 14.45 19.34 -91.89
N ASN A 144 14.97 18.93 -93.04
CA ASN A 144 15.45 19.87 -94.05
C ASN A 144 14.24 20.56 -94.69
N LEU A 145 14.19 21.89 -94.67
CA LEU A 145 13.07 22.68 -95.22
C LEU A 145 13.27 23.05 -96.70
N GLN A 146 14.31 22.53 -97.35
CA GLN A 146 14.56 22.76 -98.77
C GLN A 146 13.44 22.14 -99.61
N SER A 147 12.51 22.97 -100.08
CA SER A 147 11.43 22.59 -100.99
C SER A 147 11.55 23.38 -102.30
N CYS A 148 12.12 22.76 -103.32
CA CYS A 148 12.32 23.39 -104.64
C CYS A 148 11.08 23.33 -105.55
N LEU A 149 9.87 23.21 -105.00
CA LEU A 149 8.63 23.09 -105.77
C LEU A 149 8.01 24.47 -106.04
N GLY A 150 8.72 25.33 -106.77
CA GLY A 150 8.27 26.67 -107.19
C GLY A 150 9.43 27.59 -107.59
N LYS A 151 9.15 28.65 -108.37
CA LYS A 151 10.18 29.55 -108.97
C LYS A 151 11.08 30.33 -107.98
N SER A 152 10.98 30.14 -106.66
CA SER A 152 11.98 30.59 -105.68
C SER A 152 12.46 29.39 -104.86
N CYS A 153 13.75 29.05 -104.99
CA CYS A 153 14.44 28.14 -104.08
C CYS A 153 14.95 28.96 -102.89
N ASP A 154 14.04 29.38 -102.02
CA ASP A 154 14.43 30.05 -100.78
C ASP A 154 14.94 28.95 -99.81
N ASP A 155 16.24 28.98 -99.48
CA ASP A 155 16.81 28.10 -98.44
C ASP A 155 16.26 28.51 -97.07
N LEU A 156 15.19 27.83 -96.65
CA LEU A 156 14.52 28.05 -95.37
C LEU A 156 15.28 27.42 -94.18
N GLY A 157 16.45 26.83 -94.43
CA GLY A 157 17.33 26.22 -93.43
C GLY A 157 16.87 24.84 -92.96
N ILE A 158 17.39 24.41 -91.81
CA ILE A 158 17.06 23.13 -91.19
C ILE A 158 16.23 23.39 -89.92
N GLU A 159 15.08 22.75 -89.82
CA GLU A 159 14.26 22.76 -88.61
C GLU A 159 14.68 21.62 -87.68
N LYS A 160 15.05 21.96 -86.44
CA LYS A 160 15.26 21.01 -85.34
C LYS A 160 14.02 21.02 -84.45
N THR A 161 13.34 19.88 -84.37
CA THR A 161 12.18 19.65 -83.50
C THR A 161 12.59 18.77 -82.32
N PHE A 162 12.15 19.12 -81.12
CA PHE A 162 12.38 18.34 -79.90
C PHE A 162 11.07 17.68 -79.45
N THR A 163 11.08 16.35 -79.32
CA THR A 163 9.91 15.57 -78.93
C THR A 163 10.17 14.84 -77.63
N VAL A 164 9.28 14.98 -76.64
CA VAL A 164 9.36 14.22 -75.38
C VAL A 164 8.75 12.83 -75.58
N ARG A 165 9.62 11.83 -75.74
CA ARG A 165 9.29 10.40 -75.78
C ARG A 165 9.14 9.87 -74.35
N LYS A 166 8.10 9.06 -74.10
CA LYS A 166 7.91 8.37 -72.82
C LYS A 166 8.36 6.93 -73.02
N LEU A 167 9.49 6.58 -72.44
CA LEU A 167 10.14 5.29 -72.64
C LEU A 167 10.06 4.46 -71.35
N LEU A 168 10.10 3.15 -71.50
CA LEU A 168 10.31 2.18 -70.43
C LEU A 168 11.66 1.50 -70.63
N VAL A 169 12.41 1.39 -69.55
CA VAL A 169 13.65 0.62 -69.45
C VAL A 169 13.56 -0.36 -68.28
N THR A 170 14.05 -1.58 -68.44
CA THR A 170 14.06 -2.55 -67.33
C THR A 170 15.02 -2.10 -66.23
N LYS A 171 14.71 -2.40 -64.96
CA LYS A 171 15.62 -2.12 -63.82
C LYS A 171 17.01 -2.73 -64.02
N GLU A 172 17.08 -3.92 -64.62
CA GLU A 172 18.34 -4.60 -64.94
C GLU A 172 19.18 -3.83 -65.97
N ASN A 173 18.58 -3.40 -67.09
CA ASN A 173 19.29 -2.65 -68.12
C ASN A 173 19.69 -1.26 -67.61
N LEU A 174 18.84 -0.64 -66.79
CA LEU A 174 19.14 0.64 -66.16
C LEU A 174 20.35 0.53 -65.21
N ASN A 175 20.46 -0.56 -64.45
CA ASN A 175 21.65 -0.84 -63.64
C ASN A 175 22.92 -0.96 -64.51
N LYS A 176 22.84 -1.64 -65.67
CA LYS A 176 23.97 -1.73 -66.62
C LYS A 176 24.39 -0.36 -67.16
N ILE A 177 23.43 0.49 -67.52
CA ILE A 177 23.69 1.88 -67.97
C ILE A 177 24.35 2.70 -66.86
N ASN A 178 23.85 2.58 -65.62
CA ASN A 178 24.37 3.28 -64.45
C ASN A 178 25.78 2.80 -64.05
N SER A 179 26.10 1.52 -64.24
CA SER A 179 27.44 0.98 -64.00
C SER A 179 28.46 1.39 -65.07
N ALA A 180 28.05 1.57 -66.32
CA ALA A 180 28.93 2.00 -67.40
C ALA A 180 29.41 3.45 -67.25
N ASN A 181 28.63 4.29 -66.56
CA ASN A 181 28.90 5.72 -66.42
C ASN A 181 28.37 6.22 -65.06
N ALA A 182 29.28 6.62 -64.17
CA ALA A 182 28.92 7.14 -62.85
C ALA A 182 27.90 8.29 -62.96
N ASN A 183 26.81 8.20 -62.18
CA ASN A 183 25.79 9.23 -61.98
C ASN A 183 24.78 9.47 -63.12
N ARG A 184 24.59 8.56 -64.07
CA ARG A 184 23.39 8.61 -64.95
C ARG A 184 22.08 8.27 -64.22
N GLY A 185 22.20 7.70 -63.02
CA GLY A 185 21.10 7.19 -62.18
C GLY A 185 20.37 8.20 -61.27
N GLY A 186 20.87 9.43 -61.10
CA GLY A 186 20.21 10.46 -60.27
C GLY A 186 20.65 10.55 -58.80
N ALA A 187 21.31 9.52 -58.25
CA ALA A 187 21.87 9.53 -56.89
C ALA A 187 23.41 9.69 -56.93
N ILE A 188 23.95 10.69 -56.22
CA ILE A 188 25.40 10.92 -56.12
C ILE A 188 26.07 9.91 -55.18
N TYR A 189 25.36 9.49 -54.13
CA TYR A 189 25.81 8.56 -53.11
C TYR A 189 24.87 7.36 -53.03
N PRO A 190 24.99 6.37 -53.93
CA PRO A 190 24.01 5.29 -54.09
C PRO A 190 23.94 4.37 -52.86
N GLY A 191 25.03 4.17 -52.12
CA GLY A 191 25.02 3.36 -50.88
C GLY A 191 24.13 3.94 -49.79
N LEU A 192 23.88 5.26 -49.76
CA LEU A 192 23.01 5.87 -48.76
C LEU A 192 21.54 5.41 -48.91
N TYR A 193 21.11 5.06 -50.13
CA TYR A 193 19.76 4.58 -50.40
C TYR A 193 19.55 3.11 -49.96
N GLN A 194 20.64 2.43 -49.60
CA GLN A 194 20.63 1.06 -49.09
C GLN A 194 20.68 1.03 -47.55
N LEU A 195 20.67 2.19 -46.89
CA LEU A 195 20.69 2.27 -45.43
C LEU A 195 19.40 1.71 -44.85
N GLU A 196 19.54 0.77 -43.93
CA GLU A 196 18.42 0.08 -43.30
C GLU A 196 18.07 0.67 -41.93
N THR A 197 16.89 0.36 -41.42
CA THR A 197 16.54 0.58 -40.00
C THR A 197 17.17 -0.48 -39.13
N ILE A 198 17.86 -0.08 -38.08
CA ILE A 198 18.38 -1.03 -37.09
C ILE A 198 17.24 -1.41 -36.14
N ASN A 199 16.75 -2.64 -36.27
CA ASN A 199 15.70 -3.18 -35.40
C ASN A 199 16.32 -3.62 -34.07
N TYR A 200 16.40 -2.71 -33.09
CA TYR A 200 16.99 -3.02 -31.79
C TYR A 200 16.05 -3.88 -30.93
N PRO A 201 16.44 -5.12 -30.54
CA PRO A 201 15.58 -5.95 -29.72
C PRO A 201 15.32 -5.33 -28.35
N ARG A 202 14.05 -5.34 -27.91
CA ARG A 202 13.67 -4.87 -26.57
C ARG A 202 14.20 -5.82 -25.50
N ALA A 203 14.79 -5.28 -24.43
CA ALA A 203 15.09 -6.04 -23.22
C ALA A 203 13.79 -6.39 -22.48
N LEU A 204 13.23 -7.56 -22.76
CA LEU A 204 11.99 -8.04 -22.15
C LEU A 204 12.29 -8.76 -20.83
N VAL A 205 12.13 -8.07 -19.72
CA VAL A 205 12.27 -8.67 -18.37
C VAL A 205 10.94 -9.30 -17.99
N THR A 206 10.85 -10.62 -18.07
CA THR A 206 9.69 -11.37 -17.56
C THR A 206 9.95 -11.92 -16.17
N SER A 207 8.93 -12.50 -15.54
CA SER A 207 9.09 -13.20 -14.26
C SER A 207 10.14 -14.30 -14.32
N VAL A 208 10.45 -14.86 -15.50
CA VAL A 208 11.47 -15.89 -15.67
C VAL A 208 12.88 -15.32 -15.62
N GLU A 209 13.20 -14.33 -16.45
CA GLU A 209 14.53 -13.71 -16.44
C GLU A 209 14.82 -13.02 -15.09
N ALA A 210 13.77 -12.56 -14.39
CA ALA A 210 13.90 -11.98 -13.06
C ALA A 210 14.15 -13.01 -11.92
N LYS A 211 14.24 -14.32 -12.22
CA LYS A 211 14.61 -15.35 -11.22
C LYS A 211 16.12 -15.46 -11.00
N SER A 212 16.93 -15.14 -12.01
CA SER A 212 18.38 -15.24 -11.93
C SER A 212 19.07 -13.98 -12.43
N TYR A 213 20.04 -13.51 -11.65
CA TYR A 213 20.78 -12.29 -11.91
C TYR A 213 21.55 -12.38 -13.23
N ALA A 214 22.06 -13.58 -13.55
CA ALA A 214 22.71 -13.86 -14.82
C ALA A 214 21.75 -13.71 -16.02
N ASP A 215 20.54 -14.27 -15.92
CA ASP A 215 19.53 -14.16 -16.98
C ASP A 215 19.05 -12.70 -17.14
N LEU A 216 18.90 -11.97 -16.04
CA LEU A 216 18.58 -10.54 -16.06
C LEU A 216 19.66 -9.73 -16.78
N ILE A 217 20.95 -9.94 -16.49
CA ILE A 217 22.05 -9.28 -17.20
C ILE A 217 21.99 -9.61 -18.70
N ASN A 218 21.84 -10.89 -19.05
CA ASN A 218 21.86 -11.32 -20.44
C ASN A 218 20.68 -10.75 -21.24
N CYS A 219 19.53 -10.51 -20.59
CA CYS A 219 18.38 -9.84 -21.20
C CYS A 219 18.74 -8.46 -21.78
N TYR A 220 19.68 -7.74 -21.16
CA TYR A 220 20.15 -6.43 -21.63
C TYR A 220 21.38 -6.52 -22.55
N LEU A 221 22.30 -7.47 -22.33
CA LEU A 221 23.54 -7.54 -23.13
C LEU A 221 23.36 -8.27 -24.47
N SER A 222 22.55 -9.32 -24.51
CA SER A 222 22.32 -10.12 -25.73
C SER A 222 21.74 -9.29 -26.89
N PRO A 223 20.76 -8.38 -26.69
CA PRO A 223 20.30 -7.47 -27.74
C PRO A 223 21.40 -6.59 -28.35
N ILE A 224 22.41 -6.20 -27.59
CA ILE A 224 23.53 -5.40 -28.11
C ILE A 224 24.37 -6.26 -29.06
N ALA A 225 24.68 -7.50 -28.65
CA ALA A 225 25.39 -8.43 -29.52
C ALA A 225 24.60 -8.75 -30.81
N ALA A 226 23.26 -8.72 -30.75
CA ALA A 226 22.40 -8.95 -31.91
C ALA A 226 22.51 -7.84 -32.98
N ILE A 227 22.86 -6.60 -32.60
CA ILE A 227 22.82 -5.45 -33.53
C ILE A 227 24.19 -4.81 -33.81
N LEU A 228 25.22 -5.13 -33.02
CA LEU A 228 26.52 -4.46 -33.09
C LEU A 228 27.12 -4.46 -34.51
N GLY A 229 27.21 -5.63 -35.14
CA GLY A 229 27.79 -5.77 -36.48
C GLY A 229 27.00 -5.01 -37.55
N ASP A 230 25.67 -5.12 -37.52
CA ASP A 230 24.79 -4.45 -38.48
C ASP A 230 24.87 -2.93 -38.34
N LEU A 231 24.81 -2.41 -37.11
CA LEU A 231 24.96 -0.99 -36.82
C LEU A 231 26.29 -0.43 -37.35
N LEU A 232 27.41 -1.11 -37.07
CA LEU A 232 28.72 -0.65 -37.51
C LEU A 232 28.87 -0.71 -39.03
N LYS A 233 28.32 -1.74 -39.69
CA LYS A 233 28.27 -1.83 -41.16
C LYS A 233 27.49 -0.67 -41.79
N GLN A 234 26.36 -0.29 -41.20
CA GLN A 234 25.59 0.86 -41.68
C GLN A 234 26.37 2.18 -41.52
N LEU A 235 27.05 2.37 -40.38
CA LEU A 235 27.89 3.55 -40.15
C LEU A 235 29.11 3.59 -41.08
N GLU A 236 29.73 2.45 -41.36
CA GLU A 236 30.82 2.31 -42.32
C GLU A 236 30.36 2.65 -43.75
N THR A 237 29.15 2.24 -44.12
CA THR A 237 28.54 2.61 -45.41
C THR A 237 28.40 4.13 -45.52
N VAL A 238 27.90 4.81 -44.47
CA VAL A 238 27.80 6.28 -44.46
C VAL A 238 29.18 6.94 -44.55
N TYR A 239 30.16 6.44 -43.80
CA TYR A 239 31.52 6.99 -43.76
C TYR A 239 32.27 6.82 -45.09
N SER A 240 32.12 5.66 -45.75
CA SER A 240 32.78 5.37 -47.03
C SER A 240 32.17 6.16 -48.19
N GLU A 241 30.85 6.37 -48.20
CA GLU A 241 30.15 7.16 -49.21
C GLU A 241 30.42 8.67 -49.10
N LEU A 242 30.68 9.22 -47.90
CA LEU A 242 30.74 10.66 -47.67
C LEU A 242 32.18 11.18 -47.44
N PRO A 243 32.82 11.83 -48.44
CA PRO A 243 34.18 12.38 -48.30
C PRO A 243 34.31 13.43 -47.19
N VAL A 244 33.23 14.16 -46.89
CA VAL A 244 33.21 15.14 -45.80
C VAL A 244 33.47 14.49 -44.44
N LEU A 245 33.02 13.25 -44.22
CA LEU A 245 33.26 12.52 -42.98
C LEU A 245 34.69 12.01 -42.92
N GLN A 246 35.22 11.44 -44.01
CA GLN A 246 36.62 11.00 -44.10
C GLN A 246 37.61 12.13 -43.81
N LYS A 247 37.31 13.35 -44.30
CA LYS A 247 38.14 14.52 -44.02
C LYS A 247 38.12 14.94 -42.55
N ASN A 248 36.97 14.83 -41.87
CA ASN A 248 36.81 15.28 -40.48
C ASN A 248 37.17 14.19 -39.45
N PHE A 249 37.16 12.92 -39.84
CA PHE A 249 37.42 11.76 -38.97
C PHE A 249 38.40 10.78 -39.64
N PRO A 250 39.62 11.20 -40.03
CA PRO A 250 40.54 10.40 -40.85
C PRO A 250 41.05 9.12 -40.16
N ASP A 251 41.08 9.11 -38.82
CA ASP A 251 41.62 8.01 -38.01
C ASP A 251 40.55 6.96 -37.63
N LEU A 252 39.35 7.03 -38.21
CA LEU A 252 38.25 6.13 -37.88
C LEU A 252 38.37 4.77 -38.58
N ASP A 253 38.45 3.70 -37.79
CA ASP A 253 38.46 2.31 -38.24
C ASP A 253 37.31 1.52 -37.59
N PHE A 254 36.30 1.16 -38.38
CA PHE A 254 35.12 0.43 -37.92
C PHE A 254 35.45 -1.02 -37.52
N ALA A 255 36.45 -1.66 -38.11
CA ALA A 255 36.86 -3.00 -37.73
C ALA A 255 37.50 -3.00 -36.34
N ALA A 256 38.33 -1.99 -36.05
CA ALA A 256 38.88 -1.77 -34.71
C ALA A 256 37.78 -1.49 -33.69
N VAL A 257 36.83 -0.60 -34.00
CA VAL A 257 35.68 -0.30 -33.12
C VAL A 257 34.87 -1.57 -32.83
N ASN A 258 34.59 -2.40 -33.84
CA ASN A 258 33.88 -3.66 -33.65
C ASN A 258 34.64 -4.59 -32.69
N SER A 259 35.93 -4.84 -32.95
CA SER A 259 36.75 -5.71 -32.09
C SER A 259 36.86 -5.21 -30.65
N ILE A 260 36.92 -3.90 -30.44
CA ILE A 260 36.93 -3.29 -29.11
C ILE A 260 35.61 -3.59 -28.39
N TRP A 261 34.47 -3.38 -29.06
CA TRP A 261 33.15 -3.63 -28.46
C TRP A 261 32.85 -5.10 -28.21
N GLU A 262 33.23 -6.00 -29.12
CA GLU A 262 33.10 -7.45 -28.90
C GLU A 262 33.83 -7.87 -27.62
N SER A 263 35.08 -7.42 -27.45
CA SER A 263 35.89 -7.69 -26.25
C SER A 263 35.33 -6.99 -24.99
N LYS A 264 34.87 -5.74 -25.14
CA LYS A 264 34.33 -4.93 -24.04
C LYS A 264 33.03 -5.54 -23.49
N LEU A 265 32.13 -6.05 -24.35
CA LEU A 265 30.90 -6.73 -23.92
C LEU A 265 31.19 -7.98 -23.08
N VAL A 266 32.16 -8.81 -23.48
CA VAL A 266 32.58 -9.99 -22.70
C VAL A 266 33.21 -9.57 -21.37
N THR A 267 34.06 -8.54 -21.39
CA THR A 267 34.72 -8.01 -20.18
C THR A 267 33.70 -7.45 -19.18
N LEU A 268 32.72 -6.68 -19.65
CA LEU A 268 31.64 -6.13 -18.83
C LEU A 268 30.75 -7.26 -18.27
N SER A 269 30.43 -8.27 -19.08
CA SER A 269 29.71 -9.47 -18.63
C SER A 269 30.40 -10.14 -17.45
N ALA A 270 31.72 -10.38 -17.55
CA ALA A 270 32.49 -10.96 -16.46
C ALA A 270 32.50 -10.07 -15.20
N LYS A 271 32.59 -8.75 -15.37
CA LYS A 271 32.56 -7.77 -14.26
C LYS A 271 31.21 -7.81 -13.53
N TYR A 272 30.09 -7.78 -14.24
CA TYR A 272 28.75 -7.84 -13.67
C TYR A 272 28.47 -9.17 -12.97
N LEU A 273 28.78 -10.30 -13.62
CA LEU A 273 28.58 -11.63 -13.04
C LEU A 273 29.42 -11.86 -11.78
N SER A 274 30.59 -11.23 -11.68
CA SER A 274 31.42 -11.29 -10.47
C SER A 274 30.96 -10.36 -9.32
N GLY A 275 29.88 -9.58 -9.54
CA GLY A 275 29.39 -8.60 -8.59
C GLY A 275 30.34 -7.43 -8.30
N LYS A 276 31.28 -7.16 -9.23
CA LYS A 276 32.27 -6.07 -9.13
C LYS A 276 31.93 -4.85 -9.98
N GLY A 277 30.79 -4.87 -10.65
CA GLY A 277 30.27 -3.77 -11.46
C GLY A 277 28.75 -3.74 -11.44
N TYR A 278 28.19 -2.59 -11.79
CA TYR A 278 26.75 -2.32 -11.84
C TYR A 278 26.41 -1.56 -13.14
N GLY A 279 25.13 -1.47 -13.50
CA GLY A 279 24.71 -0.66 -14.64
C GLY A 279 24.69 -1.38 -15.98
N PHE A 280 24.44 -2.70 -15.99
CA PHE A 280 24.22 -3.44 -17.24
C PHE A 280 23.05 -2.88 -18.08
N GLN A 281 22.04 -2.29 -17.43
CA GLN A 281 20.94 -1.59 -18.11
C GLN A 281 21.41 -0.31 -18.82
N TYR A 282 22.42 0.37 -18.30
CA TYR A 282 22.96 1.60 -18.89
C TYR A 282 23.75 1.35 -20.17
N ILE A 283 24.33 0.17 -20.37
CA ILE A 283 24.94 -0.18 -21.67
C ILE A 283 23.86 -0.32 -22.73
N TYR A 284 22.73 -0.95 -22.38
CA TYR A 284 21.59 -1.07 -23.28
C TYR A 284 21.06 0.31 -23.68
N ASP A 285 20.86 1.20 -22.69
CA ASP A 285 20.45 2.59 -22.94
C ASP A 285 21.49 3.38 -23.76
N ALA A 286 22.80 3.12 -23.56
CA ALA A 286 23.85 3.74 -24.37
C ALA A 286 23.75 3.33 -25.85
N PHE A 287 23.46 2.06 -26.16
CA PHE A 287 23.24 1.61 -27.54
C PHE A 287 21.90 2.09 -28.09
N GLU A 288 20.87 2.22 -27.27
CA GLU A 288 19.62 2.88 -27.67
C GLU A 288 19.87 4.32 -28.12
N ASP A 289 20.68 5.09 -27.38
CA ASP A 289 21.09 6.44 -27.76
C ASP A 289 21.97 6.43 -29.04
N VAL A 290 22.89 5.48 -29.19
CA VAL A 290 23.69 5.33 -30.44
C VAL A 290 22.79 5.07 -31.65
N ILE A 291 21.81 4.17 -31.53
CA ILE A 291 20.84 3.86 -32.58
C ILE A 291 19.99 5.09 -32.88
N LYS A 292 19.52 5.82 -31.87
CA LYS A 292 18.78 7.07 -32.08
C LYS A 292 19.60 8.09 -32.86
N SER A 293 20.91 8.21 -32.58
CA SER A 293 21.81 9.09 -33.32
C SER A 293 22.05 8.60 -34.76
N TYR A 294 22.14 7.29 -34.98
CA TYR A 294 22.18 6.71 -36.32
C TYR A 294 20.90 7.00 -37.12
N GLU A 295 19.73 6.90 -36.51
CA GLU A 295 18.46 7.22 -37.16
C GLU A 295 18.37 8.72 -37.54
N GLU A 296 18.85 9.61 -36.65
CA GLU A 296 19.01 11.03 -36.97
C GLU A 296 20.00 11.25 -38.15
N LEU A 297 21.10 10.47 -38.18
CA LEU A 297 22.10 10.52 -39.24
C LEU A 297 21.53 10.04 -40.58
N ARG A 298 20.86 8.89 -40.62
CA ARG A 298 20.25 8.32 -41.84
C ARG A 298 19.30 9.33 -42.49
N CYS A 299 18.51 10.04 -41.70
CA CYS A 299 17.64 11.11 -42.20
C CYS A 299 18.42 12.34 -42.69
N ALA A 300 19.48 12.73 -41.98
CA ALA A 300 20.27 13.91 -42.35
C ALA A 300 21.08 13.72 -43.65
N VAL A 301 21.70 12.55 -43.85
CA VAL A 301 22.58 12.28 -45.01
C VAL A 301 21.82 12.26 -46.34
N MET A 302 20.52 11.96 -46.34
CA MET A 302 19.67 12.04 -47.53
C MET A 302 19.60 13.44 -48.14
N ASN A 303 19.87 14.49 -47.34
CA ASN A 303 19.86 15.88 -47.81
C ASN A 303 21.17 16.29 -48.51
N LEU A 304 22.18 15.41 -48.57
CA LEU A 304 23.48 15.69 -49.19
C LEU A 304 23.59 15.27 -50.67
N ASN A 305 22.46 15.10 -51.38
CA ASN A 305 22.44 14.66 -52.77
C ASN A 305 22.80 15.79 -53.79
N SER A 306 23.98 16.41 -53.65
CA SER A 306 24.42 17.47 -54.55
C SER A 306 25.92 17.53 -54.84
N SER A 307 26.28 18.02 -56.03
CA SER A 307 27.66 18.23 -56.47
C SER A 307 27.97 19.73 -56.63
N THR A 308 29.22 20.11 -56.32
CA THR A 308 29.72 21.47 -56.58
C THR A 308 29.93 21.74 -58.07
N LEU A 309 30.27 20.72 -58.85
CA LEU A 309 30.40 20.76 -60.31
C LEU A 309 29.85 19.45 -60.88
N PRO A 310 28.52 19.36 -61.05
CA PRO A 310 27.89 18.15 -61.55
C PRO A 310 28.42 17.75 -62.94
N ASN A 311 28.58 16.45 -63.19
CA ASN A 311 28.98 15.91 -64.49
C ASN A 311 27.97 16.35 -65.56
N ALA A 312 28.40 17.16 -66.53
CA ALA A 312 27.53 17.69 -67.58
C ALA A 312 26.87 16.58 -68.42
N ASP A 313 27.49 15.42 -68.51
CA ASP A 313 27.06 14.29 -69.34
C ASP A 313 26.33 13.18 -68.56
N ALA A 314 25.81 13.50 -67.37
CA ALA A 314 25.07 12.55 -66.54
C ALA A 314 23.75 12.09 -67.21
N PHE A 315 22.87 13.02 -67.55
CA PHE A 315 21.58 12.74 -68.20
C PHE A 315 21.24 13.83 -69.22
N PRO A 316 21.96 13.88 -70.36
CA PRO A 316 21.93 15.02 -71.27
C PRO A 316 20.56 15.42 -71.80
N MET A 317 19.75 14.44 -72.20
CA MET A 317 18.47 14.67 -72.87
C MET A 317 17.40 13.76 -72.29
N HIS A 318 17.59 13.20 -71.10
CA HIS A 318 16.61 12.33 -70.49
C HIS A 318 16.37 12.62 -69.01
N LEU A 319 15.19 12.23 -68.53
CA LEU A 319 14.81 12.23 -67.12
C LEU A 319 14.20 10.89 -66.71
N MET A 320 14.71 10.26 -65.65
CA MET A 320 14.17 9.06 -65.05
C MET A 320 13.20 9.45 -63.95
N LEU A 321 11.96 9.00 -64.08
CA LEU A 321 10.87 9.40 -63.19
C LEU A 321 10.76 8.49 -61.96
N GLY A 322 11.42 7.34 -61.97
CA GLY A 322 11.37 6.36 -60.90
C GLY A 322 9.97 5.83 -60.62
N VAL A 323 9.74 5.42 -59.38
CA VAL A 323 8.46 4.96 -58.85
C VAL A 323 8.06 5.83 -57.66
N LYS A 324 6.75 6.07 -57.50
CA LYS A 324 6.20 6.96 -56.47
C LYS A 324 6.35 6.42 -55.04
N ASP A 325 6.45 5.11 -54.86
CA ASP A 325 6.22 4.46 -53.56
C ASP A 325 7.25 4.83 -52.47
N CYS A 326 8.48 5.22 -52.83
CA CYS A 326 9.52 5.55 -51.83
C CYS A 326 10.57 6.55 -52.37
N PRO A 327 10.30 7.88 -52.32
CA PRO A 327 11.29 8.90 -52.59
C PRO A 327 12.13 9.25 -51.33
N PRO A 328 13.42 9.59 -51.47
CA PRO A 328 14.17 9.62 -52.72
C PRO A 328 14.55 8.20 -53.18
N SER A 329 14.64 7.97 -54.50
CA SER A 329 14.90 6.65 -55.08
C SER A 329 16.14 6.64 -55.98
N LEU A 330 16.89 5.54 -55.97
CA LEU A 330 18.00 5.27 -56.91
C LEU A 330 17.61 5.32 -58.39
N PHE A 331 16.32 5.18 -58.70
CA PHE A 331 15.80 5.15 -60.07
C PHE A 331 15.08 6.44 -60.46
N ARG A 332 15.14 7.48 -59.62
CA ARG A 332 14.54 8.79 -59.87
C ARG A 332 15.62 9.86 -59.87
N GLN A 333 15.61 10.71 -60.89
CA GLN A 333 16.52 11.86 -60.95
C GLN A 333 15.93 13.01 -60.14
N GLU A 334 16.15 12.93 -58.84
CA GLU A 334 15.82 13.98 -57.86
C GLU A 334 16.43 15.33 -58.25
N PHE A 335 15.83 16.41 -57.77
CA PHE A 335 16.34 17.75 -58.04
C PHE A 335 17.66 17.98 -57.30
N GLU A 336 18.74 18.15 -58.07
CA GLU A 336 20.05 18.56 -57.60
C GLU A 336 20.13 20.09 -57.60
N TYR A 337 20.09 20.72 -56.42
CA TYR A 337 20.22 22.18 -56.33
C TYR A 337 21.66 22.64 -56.60
N SER A 338 21.77 23.82 -57.21
CA SER A 338 23.06 24.49 -57.38
C SER A 338 23.77 24.70 -56.03
N PRO A 339 25.10 24.53 -55.97
CA PRO A 339 25.88 24.80 -54.77
C PRO A 339 25.81 26.27 -54.31
N ILE A 340 25.28 27.20 -55.11
CA ILE A 340 25.16 28.63 -54.75
C ILE A 340 24.25 28.89 -53.55
N PHE A 341 23.26 28.03 -53.29
CA PHE A 341 22.24 28.30 -52.28
C PHE A 341 22.73 28.11 -50.83
N ASN A 342 23.77 27.29 -50.57
CA ASN A 342 24.48 27.22 -49.28
C ASN A 342 25.74 26.33 -49.30
N GLN A 343 26.16 25.79 -50.45
CA GLN A 343 27.13 24.67 -50.55
C GLN A 343 26.85 23.52 -49.57
N TYR A 344 25.59 23.38 -49.12
CA TYR A 344 25.16 22.42 -48.10
C TYR A 344 25.94 22.54 -46.79
N GLN A 345 26.50 23.71 -46.47
CA GLN A 345 27.33 23.88 -45.27
C GLN A 345 26.56 23.53 -44.00
N ASP A 346 25.28 23.88 -43.90
CA ASP A 346 24.46 23.56 -42.73
C ASP A 346 24.16 22.06 -42.62
N TRP A 347 23.84 21.39 -43.73
CA TRP A 347 23.63 19.94 -43.75
C TRP A 347 24.93 19.17 -43.50
N ASN A 348 26.05 19.63 -44.07
CA ASN A 348 27.37 19.07 -43.82
C ASN A 348 27.75 19.22 -42.34
N ARG A 349 27.59 20.40 -41.74
CA ARG A 349 27.83 20.62 -40.31
C ARG A 349 26.97 19.70 -39.46
N LYS A 350 25.68 19.60 -39.75
CA LYS A 350 24.75 18.72 -39.05
C LYS A 350 25.15 17.24 -39.18
N VAL A 351 25.52 16.78 -40.37
CA VAL A 351 25.97 15.39 -40.60
C VAL A 351 27.28 15.12 -39.87
N ILE A 352 28.27 16.03 -39.93
CA ILE A 352 29.52 15.93 -39.16
C ILE A 352 29.24 15.87 -37.66
N SER A 353 28.32 16.69 -37.16
CA SER A 353 27.97 16.77 -35.75
C SER A 353 27.28 15.50 -35.26
N ILE A 354 26.24 15.03 -35.96
CA ILE A 354 25.52 13.80 -35.61
C ILE A 354 26.47 12.60 -35.69
N PHE A 355 27.26 12.48 -36.76
CA PHE A 355 28.23 11.39 -36.91
C PHE A 355 29.30 11.44 -35.83
N GLY A 356 29.85 12.63 -35.55
CA GLY A 356 30.81 12.87 -34.47
C GLY A 356 30.25 12.49 -33.10
N ARG A 357 28.99 12.81 -32.82
CA ARG A 357 28.29 12.38 -31.60
C ARG A 357 28.16 10.86 -31.53
N THR A 358 27.76 10.20 -32.63
CA THR A 358 27.63 8.74 -32.70
C THR A 358 28.97 8.05 -32.42
N VAL A 359 30.06 8.52 -33.06
CA VAL A 359 31.41 8.00 -32.83
C VAL A 359 31.90 8.29 -31.41
N ALA A 360 31.61 9.48 -30.88
CA ALA A 360 31.95 9.83 -29.49
C ALA A 360 31.24 8.91 -28.49
N MET A 361 29.97 8.56 -28.71
CA MET A 361 29.23 7.61 -27.86
C MET A 361 29.82 6.20 -27.94
N LEU A 362 30.16 5.72 -29.14
CA LEU A 362 30.80 4.41 -29.33
C LEU A 362 32.17 4.33 -28.63
N ASN A 363 32.95 5.41 -28.64
CA ASN A 363 34.29 5.41 -28.03
C ASN A 363 34.30 5.85 -26.56
N GLY A 364 33.23 6.52 -26.10
CA GLY A 364 33.17 7.21 -24.82
C GLY A 364 32.28 6.56 -23.77
N TYR A 365 31.90 5.29 -23.90
CA TYR A 365 31.14 4.61 -22.84
C TYR A 365 31.97 4.44 -21.56
N LEU A 366 31.44 4.99 -20.46
CA LEU A 366 32.00 4.94 -19.11
C LEU A 366 31.21 3.95 -18.26
N ASP A 367 31.92 2.99 -17.63
CA ASP A 367 31.27 2.08 -16.68
C ASP A 367 30.88 2.86 -15.41
N PRO A 368 29.59 2.87 -15.01
CA PRO A 368 29.14 3.56 -13.80
C PRO A 368 29.86 3.12 -12.52
N ALA A 369 30.39 1.89 -12.46
CA ALA A 369 31.18 1.43 -11.32
C ALA A 369 32.54 2.14 -11.18
N GLU A 370 33.07 2.71 -12.28
CA GLU A 370 34.31 3.50 -12.28
C GLU A 370 34.05 4.97 -11.94
N ALA A 371 32.82 5.43 -12.16
CA ALA A 371 32.31 6.68 -11.63
C ALA A 371 32.00 6.52 -10.13
N ASN A 372 33.05 6.46 -9.28
CA ASN A 372 32.93 6.63 -7.84
C ASN A 372 32.16 7.93 -7.56
N SER A 373 30.84 7.82 -7.38
CA SER A 373 29.97 8.98 -7.42
C SER A 373 30.11 9.73 -6.10
N LYS A 374 31.12 10.61 -6.04
CA LYS A 374 31.35 11.53 -4.92
C LYS A 374 30.15 12.44 -4.67
N ASN A 375 29.26 12.55 -5.66
CA ASN A 375 28.11 13.43 -5.66
C ASN A 375 26.82 12.78 -5.11
N GLY A 376 26.81 11.47 -4.88
CA GLY A 376 25.65 10.75 -4.37
C GLY A 376 24.49 10.68 -5.37
N VAL A 377 23.28 10.52 -4.87
CA VAL A 377 22.06 10.44 -5.71
C VAL A 377 21.61 11.84 -6.13
N LEU A 378 21.43 12.05 -7.44
CA LEU A 378 20.99 13.33 -8.01
C LEU A 378 19.85 13.16 -9.02
N ALA A 379 19.07 14.21 -9.22
CA ALA A 379 18.07 14.30 -10.28
C ALA A 379 18.48 15.35 -11.32
N THR A 380 18.64 14.91 -12.56
CA THR A 380 18.95 15.78 -13.70
C THR A 380 17.69 15.98 -14.54
N PRO A 381 17.11 17.20 -14.58
CA PRO A 381 15.99 17.50 -15.47
C PRO A 381 16.35 17.25 -16.94
N SER A 382 15.48 16.53 -17.66
CA SER A 382 15.69 16.11 -19.05
C SER A 382 14.38 16.03 -19.84
N LYS A 383 14.51 15.75 -21.12
CA LYS A 383 13.40 15.34 -22.00
C LYS A 383 13.50 13.83 -22.25
N GLU A 384 12.34 13.18 -22.36
CA GLU A 384 12.20 11.71 -22.45
C GLU A 384 12.70 11.13 -23.80
N LYS A 385 12.74 9.79 -23.93
CA LYS A 385 13.36 9.03 -25.03
C LYS A 385 12.71 9.23 -26.43
N TRP A 386 11.60 9.95 -26.55
CA TRP A 386 11.04 10.39 -27.84
C TRP A 386 11.75 11.58 -28.50
N GLN A 387 12.39 12.48 -27.73
CA GLN A 387 13.00 13.72 -28.25
C GLN A 387 14.37 13.48 -28.91
N ASN A 388 14.85 14.37 -29.77
CA ASN A 388 16.21 14.31 -30.32
C ASN A 388 17.26 14.37 -29.20
N LEU A 389 18.40 13.70 -29.40
CA LEU A 389 19.43 13.56 -28.36
C LEU A 389 20.00 14.89 -27.88
N ASN A 390 20.16 15.86 -28.80
CA ASN A 390 20.68 17.19 -28.47
C ASN A 390 19.78 18.02 -27.52
N LYS A 391 18.54 17.57 -27.27
CA LYS A 391 17.62 18.20 -26.32
C LYS A 391 17.56 17.48 -24.97
N ARG A 392 18.23 16.33 -24.83
CA ARG A 392 18.25 15.52 -23.61
C ARG A 392 19.46 15.89 -22.75
N ALA A 393 19.34 15.68 -21.44
CA ALA A 393 20.49 15.75 -20.55
C ALA A 393 21.50 14.66 -20.91
N PHE A 394 22.79 14.98 -20.79
CA PHE A 394 23.90 14.07 -21.06
C PHE A 394 23.96 12.98 -19.96
N PRO A 395 23.77 11.69 -20.32
CA PRO A 395 23.68 10.57 -19.37
C PRO A 395 24.96 10.31 -18.57
N VAL A 396 24.82 9.65 -17.42
CA VAL A 396 25.95 9.30 -16.54
C VAL A 396 26.91 8.23 -17.12
N TYR A 397 26.47 7.48 -18.13
CA TYR A 397 27.23 6.36 -18.72
C TYR A 397 28.14 6.76 -19.89
N PHE A 398 28.30 8.05 -20.15
CA PHE A 398 29.27 8.57 -21.14
C PHE A 398 30.35 9.39 -20.44
N ASP A 399 31.60 9.19 -20.83
CA ASP A 399 32.76 9.79 -20.18
C ASP A 399 32.75 11.33 -20.34
N PRO A 400 32.58 12.11 -19.26
CA PRO A 400 32.60 13.57 -19.34
C PRO A 400 34.00 14.13 -19.66
N ALA A 401 35.07 13.33 -19.55
CA ALA A 401 36.41 13.74 -19.95
C ALA A 401 36.62 13.67 -21.47
N ASN A 402 35.76 12.97 -22.20
CA ASN A 402 35.78 12.98 -23.65
C ASN A 402 35.23 14.30 -24.19
N THR A 403 36.13 15.24 -24.46
CA THR A 403 35.83 16.59 -24.98
C THR A 403 35.03 16.60 -26.28
N ALA A 404 34.96 15.48 -27.03
CA ALA A 404 34.12 15.36 -28.21
C ALA A 404 32.62 15.54 -27.89
N PHE A 405 32.17 15.18 -26.68
CA PHE A 405 30.77 15.38 -26.28
C PHE A 405 30.40 16.85 -26.12
N GLU A 406 31.32 17.70 -25.64
CA GLU A 406 31.07 19.15 -25.57
C GLU A 406 30.82 19.71 -26.98
N LYS A 407 31.61 19.25 -27.96
CA LYS A 407 31.51 19.68 -29.35
C LYS A 407 30.25 19.19 -30.07
N PHE A 408 29.80 17.96 -29.82
CA PHE A 408 28.80 17.29 -30.65
C PHE A 408 27.45 17.01 -29.97
N TRP A 409 27.34 17.13 -28.64
CA TRP A 409 26.08 16.86 -27.94
C TRP A 409 25.09 18.03 -28.03
N ASN A 410 25.58 19.26 -27.84
CA ASN A 410 24.78 20.47 -27.63
C ASN A 410 24.59 21.35 -28.88
N GLU A 411 24.51 20.78 -30.09
CA GLU A 411 24.43 21.61 -31.31
C GLU A 411 23.15 22.46 -31.38
N SER A 412 23.30 23.80 -31.36
CA SER A 412 22.26 24.76 -31.75
C SER A 412 22.65 25.37 -33.08
N ASN A 413 21.86 25.10 -34.12
CA ASN A 413 22.06 25.67 -35.44
C ASN A 413 21.74 27.18 -35.50
N CYS A 414 21.26 27.79 -34.40
CA CYS A 414 20.80 29.18 -34.39
C CYS A 414 21.94 30.19 -34.20
N HIS A 415 23.01 29.82 -33.51
CA HIS A 415 24.19 30.65 -33.29
C HIS A 415 25.42 29.74 -33.41
N GLY A 416 26.33 30.04 -34.34
CA GLY A 416 27.55 29.26 -34.58
C GLY A 416 28.58 29.30 -33.44
N CYS A 417 28.13 29.39 -32.19
CA CYS A 417 28.94 29.37 -30.98
C CYS A 417 28.76 28.05 -30.23
N ASP A 418 29.83 27.64 -29.56
CA ASP A 418 29.86 26.49 -28.67
C ASP A 418 28.88 26.73 -27.49
N ASN A 419 27.88 25.86 -27.30
CA ASN A 419 26.85 26.01 -26.26
C ASN A 419 27.35 25.56 -24.88
N GLY A 420 28.65 25.27 -24.76
CA GLY A 420 29.26 24.77 -23.55
C GLY A 420 28.74 23.38 -23.18
N LYS A 421 29.03 22.97 -21.95
CA LYS A 421 28.72 21.63 -21.44
C LYS A 421 27.21 21.35 -21.37
N PRO A 422 26.74 20.14 -21.77
CA PRO A 422 25.35 19.75 -21.59
C PRO A 422 25.01 19.62 -20.11
N LEU A 423 23.72 19.80 -19.79
CA LEU A 423 23.25 19.47 -18.45
C LEU A 423 23.44 17.96 -18.21
N SER A 424 24.06 17.59 -17.09
CA SER A 424 24.42 16.20 -16.78
C SER A 424 24.52 15.98 -15.27
N TYR A 425 24.44 14.72 -14.85
CA TYR A 425 24.88 14.27 -13.53
C TYR A 425 26.35 14.66 -13.25
N HIS A 426 27.23 14.54 -14.25
CA HIS A 426 28.68 14.72 -14.06
C HIS A 426 29.11 16.14 -13.63
N TYR A 427 28.31 17.15 -13.95
CA TYR A 427 28.66 18.56 -13.70
C TYR A 427 27.93 19.15 -12.50
N GLN A 428 27.04 18.38 -11.87
CA GLN A 428 26.31 18.79 -10.69
C GLN A 428 27.15 18.63 -9.43
N LEU A 429 26.95 19.53 -8.48
CA LEU A 429 27.51 19.38 -7.14
C LEU A 429 26.66 18.40 -6.30
N PRO A 430 27.25 17.79 -5.24
CA PRO A 430 26.47 17.07 -4.25
C PRO A 430 25.32 17.93 -3.72
N ILE A 431 24.19 17.31 -3.39
CA ILE A 431 22.96 18.01 -3.04
C ILE A 431 23.16 19.04 -1.91
N GLU A 432 23.96 18.73 -0.90
CA GLU A 432 24.26 19.62 0.24
C GLU A 432 24.98 20.91 -0.18
N ALA A 433 25.78 20.86 -1.24
CA ALA A 433 26.53 22.00 -1.76
C ALA A 433 25.78 22.79 -2.85
N GLN A 434 24.57 22.37 -3.22
CA GLN A 434 23.76 23.11 -4.19
C GLN A 434 23.00 24.26 -3.52
N GLU A 435 23.24 25.49 -3.99
CA GLU A 435 22.63 26.73 -3.47
C GLU A 435 22.03 27.61 -4.58
N TYR A 436 21.07 28.45 -4.17
CA TYR A 436 20.45 29.47 -5.03
C TYR A 436 21.45 30.61 -5.33
N ALA A 437 22.19 30.47 -6.42
CA ALA A 437 23.09 31.44 -7.06
C ALA A 437 24.07 30.72 -8.01
N LEU A 438 24.28 29.42 -7.80
CA LEU A 438 25.14 28.59 -8.64
C LEU A 438 24.56 28.43 -10.05
N GLY A 439 25.42 28.28 -11.06
CA GLY A 439 25.00 28.11 -12.45
C GLY A 439 24.17 26.85 -12.69
N LYS A 440 23.37 26.86 -13.77
CA LYS A 440 22.43 25.77 -14.13
C LYS A 440 23.07 24.37 -14.21
N LEU A 441 24.36 24.27 -14.54
CA LEU A 441 25.06 22.98 -14.59
C LEU A 441 25.35 22.41 -13.19
N ALA A 442 25.72 23.26 -12.24
CA ALA A 442 26.08 22.84 -10.89
C ALA A 442 24.86 22.56 -10.00
N ALA A 443 23.76 23.30 -10.20
CA ALA A 443 22.57 23.24 -9.37
C ALA A 443 21.27 23.42 -10.19
N PRO A 444 20.93 22.47 -11.09
CA PRO A 444 19.86 22.63 -12.08
C PRO A 444 18.46 22.76 -11.48
N LEU A 445 18.21 22.15 -10.32
CA LEU A 445 16.88 22.11 -9.68
C LEU A 445 16.45 23.47 -9.08
N TYR A 446 17.35 24.46 -9.00
CA TYR A 446 17.00 25.83 -8.64
C TYR A 446 16.50 26.67 -9.82
N TYR A 447 16.57 26.13 -11.05
CA TYR A 447 16.12 26.80 -12.27
C TYR A 447 14.80 26.22 -12.77
N ASN A 448 14.08 26.98 -13.58
CA ASN A 448 12.83 26.51 -14.18
C ASN A 448 13.08 25.34 -15.14
N PHE A 449 12.43 24.21 -14.89
CA PHE A 449 12.46 22.99 -15.69
C PHE A 449 11.05 22.60 -16.20
N ASN A 450 10.15 23.57 -16.40
CA ASN A 450 8.79 23.30 -16.90
C ASN A 450 8.75 22.68 -18.30
N ASP A 451 9.77 22.90 -19.13
CA ASP A 451 9.88 22.29 -20.46
C ASP A 451 10.54 20.89 -20.42
N GLN A 452 10.83 20.38 -19.22
CA GLN A 452 11.43 19.08 -18.94
C GLN A 452 10.41 18.22 -18.16
N ASN A 453 9.95 17.15 -18.80
CA ASN A 453 8.93 16.23 -18.26
C ASN A 453 9.54 15.00 -17.56
N PHE A 454 10.85 14.81 -17.66
CA PHE A 454 11.56 13.64 -17.16
C PHE A 454 12.69 14.05 -16.21
N PHE A 455 12.91 13.29 -15.15
CA PHE A 455 14.08 13.40 -14.30
C PHE A 455 14.96 12.16 -14.51
N ARG A 456 16.20 12.34 -15.00
CA ARG A 456 17.21 11.27 -14.93
C ARG A 456 17.63 11.14 -13.48
N LEU A 457 17.44 9.95 -12.90
CA LEU A 457 17.68 9.68 -11.49
C LEU A 457 18.90 8.78 -11.38
N GLU A 458 20.06 9.37 -11.15
CA GLU A 458 21.37 8.72 -11.35
C GLU A 458 22.21 8.78 -10.05
N GLY A 459 23.24 7.93 -9.96
CA GLY A 459 24.13 7.85 -8.78
C GLY A 459 23.70 6.87 -7.68
N HIS A 460 22.65 6.08 -7.92
CA HIS A 460 22.09 5.13 -6.95
C HIS A 460 22.64 3.69 -7.10
N LEU A 461 23.21 3.33 -8.25
CA LEU A 461 23.75 2.00 -8.50
C LEU A 461 24.95 1.68 -7.59
N GLY A 462 24.98 0.47 -7.04
CA GLY A 462 25.99 0.03 -6.08
C GLY A 462 25.86 0.62 -4.67
N MET A 463 24.91 1.52 -4.44
CA MET A 463 24.59 2.04 -3.11
C MET A 463 23.68 1.07 -2.36
N ASP A 464 23.80 1.01 -1.04
CA ASP A 464 22.81 0.36 -0.19
C ASP A 464 21.39 0.91 -0.47
N HIS A 465 20.43 0.03 -0.73
CA HIS A 465 19.09 0.42 -1.18
C HIS A 465 18.36 1.34 -0.18
N THR A 466 18.48 1.09 1.12
CA THR A 466 17.87 1.93 2.16
C THR A 466 18.47 3.34 2.15
N SER A 467 19.78 3.42 1.92
CA SER A 467 20.51 4.69 1.79
C SER A 467 20.09 5.46 0.53
N ALA A 468 19.93 4.76 -0.61
CA ALA A 468 19.46 5.36 -1.86
C ALA A 468 18.04 5.94 -1.74
N VAL A 469 17.09 5.16 -1.18
CA VAL A 469 15.71 5.62 -0.93
C VAL A 469 15.70 6.87 -0.05
N LYS A 470 16.49 6.88 1.04
CA LYS A 470 16.61 8.05 1.94
C LYS A 470 17.16 9.29 1.22
N GLN A 471 18.14 9.13 0.34
CA GLN A 471 18.68 10.25 -0.43
C GLN A 471 17.65 10.81 -1.43
N TYR A 472 16.92 9.96 -2.13
CA TYR A 472 15.82 10.42 -3.00
C TYR A 472 14.69 11.10 -2.23
N ASP A 473 14.33 10.61 -1.04
CA ASP A 473 13.32 11.28 -0.22
C ASP A 473 13.77 12.66 0.27
N ARG A 474 15.06 12.84 0.57
CA ARG A 474 15.62 14.17 0.86
C ARG A 474 15.54 15.08 -0.38
N LEU A 475 15.91 14.56 -1.55
CA LEU A 475 15.85 15.28 -2.82
C LEU A 475 14.42 15.74 -3.16
N LYS A 476 13.43 14.84 -3.00
CA LYS A 476 12.00 15.14 -3.17
C LYS A 476 11.51 16.22 -2.23
N LYS A 477 11.80 16.11 -0.93
CA LYS A 477 11.37 17.08 0.10
C LYS A 477 12.02 18.44 -0.09
N ARG A 478 13.27 18.50 -0.54
CA ARG A 478 14.00 19.76 -0.73
C ARG A 478 13.55 20.53 -1.97
N PHE A 479 13.29 19.84 -3.08
CA PHE A 479 13.03 20.48 -4.38
C PHE A 479 11.60 20.29 -4.89
N ASN A 480 10.68 19.75 -4.07
CA ASN A 480 9.28 19.50 -4.42
C ASN A 480 9.13 18.65 -5.70
N LEU A 481 9.95 17.60 -5.84
CA LEU A 481 9.97 16.78 -7.05
C LEU A 481 8.80 15.79 -7.07
N PRO A 482 8.00 15.75 -8.15
CA PRO A 482 6.77 14.97 -8.23
C PRO A 482 7.04 13.54 -8.72
N PHE A 483 7.86 12.75 -8.02
CA PHE A 483 8.04 11.31 -8.31
C PHE A 483 8.09 10.51 -7.01
N LYS A 484 7.90 9.19 -7.11
CA LYS A 484 7.98 8.26 -5.97
C LYS A 484 9.22 7.36 -6.12
N VAL A 485 9.72 6.85 -5.00
CA VAL A 485 10.84 5.89 -4.99
C VAL A 485 10.50 4.74 -4.06
N ARG A 486 10.76 3.51 -4.48
CA ARG A 486 10.61 2.27 -3.69
C ARG A 486 11.75 1.32 -3.99
N SER A 487 11.99 0.36 -3.11
CA SER A 487 12.91 -0.74 -3.34
C SER A 487 12.16 -2.06 -3.51
N ILE A 488 12.69 -2.94 -4.35
CA ILE A 488 12.25 -4.32 -4.51
C ILE A 488 13.48 -5.24 -4.52
N PHE A 489 13.33 -6.45 -4.01
CA PHE A 489 14.43 -7.38 -3.90
C PHE A 489 14.43 -8.42 -5.02
N MET A 490 15.62 -8.93 -5.30
CA MET A 490 15.89 -10.11 -6.11
C MET A 490 16.61 -11.16 -5.26
N GLY A 491 16.34 -12.44 -5.55
CA GLY A 491 16.85 -13.57 -4.78
C GLY A 491 15.94 -13.98 -3.63
N VAL A 492 16.50 -14.56 -2.57
CA VAL A 492 15.71 -15.20 -1.49
C VAL A 492 15.83 -14.49 -0.15
N GLY A 493 14.73 -14.48 0.61
CA GLY A 493 14.71 -13.94 1.97
C GLY A 493 14.87 -12.42 2.07
N GLY A 494 14.63 -11.70 0.97
CA GLY A 494 14.55 -10.23 0.98
C GLY A 494 13.24 -9.75 1.59
N GLU A 495 13.26 -8.53 2.11
CA GLU A 495 12.08 -7.85 2.66
C GLU A 495 11.75 -6.63 1.79
N THR A 496 10.57 -6.60 1.20
CA THR A 496 10.10 -5.37 0.53
C THR A 496 9.68 -4.36 1.60
N GLU A 497 10.47 -3.31 1.81
CA GLU A 497 10.03 -2.14 2.57
C GLU A 497 8.99 -1.34 1.76
N SER A 498 7.71 -1.72 1.86
CA SER A 498 6.62 -0.93 1.28
C SER A 498 5.92 -0.10 2.35
N SER A 499 6.16 1.22 2.35
CA SER A 499 5.26 2.17 3.00
C SER A 499 4.11 2.48 2.04
N CYS A 500 3.10 1.62 2.01
CA CYS A 500 1.91 1.86 1.21
C CYS A 500 1.15 3.11 1.70
N ARG A 501 0.71 3.95 0.76
CA ARG A 501 -0.25 5.03 1.04
C ARG A 501 -1.64 4.51 0.73
N TYR A 502 -2.56 4.74 1.65
CA TYR A 502 -3.96 4.35 1.51
C TYR A 502 -4.78 5.64 1.58
N PRO A 503 -5.25 6.19 0.44
CA PRO A 503 -5.94 7.48 0.42
C PRO A 503 -7.14 7.56 1.37
N ASP A 504 -7.84 6.43 1.56
CA ASP A 504 -8.95 6.29 2.51
C ASP A 504 -8.49 6.37 3.98
N LEU A 505 -7.32 5.79 4.32
CA LEU A 505 -6.75 5.90 5.67
C LEU A 505 -6.06 7.25 5.89
N ASP A 506 -5.38 7.80 4.88
CA ASP A 506 -4.76 9.13 4.92
C ASP A 506 -5.82 10.21 5.18
N SER A 507 -6.99 10.12 4.54
CA SER A 507 -8.11 11.05 4.76
C SER A 507 -8.65 10.98 6.19
N GLN A 508 -8.83 9.76 6.72
CA GLN A 508 -9.31 9.56 8.09
C GLN A 508 -8.26 10.00 9.12
N TYR A 509 -6.99 9.71 8.88
CA TYR A 509 -5.88 10.18 9.70
C TYR A 509 -5.79 11.70 9.71
N LEU A 510 -5.91 12.37 8.55
CA LEU A 510 -5.89 13.83 8.47
C LEU A 510 -7.04 14.47 9.28
N ALA A 511 -8.24 13.91 9.19
CA ALA A 511 -9.38 14.37 9.99
C ALA A 511 -9.12 14.21 11.50
N TRP A 512 -8.66 13.03 11.92
CA TRP A 512 -8.31 12.75 13.31
C TRP A 512 -7.16 13.66 13.81
N ARG A 513 -6.11 13.81 13.00
CA ARG A 513 -4.94 14.65 13.28
C ARG A 513 -5.34 16.09 13.51
N ASN A 514 -6.15 16.67 12.62
CA ASN A 514 -6.58 18.06 12.74
C ASN A 514 -7.43 18.29 13.99
N LEU A 515 -8.31 17.34 14.33
CA LEU A 515 -9.07 17.36 15.58
C LEU A 515 -8.14 17.28 16.81
N MET A 516 -7.14 16.39 16.78
CA MET A 516 -6.18 16.23 17.86
C MET A 516 -5.34 17.50 18.06
N LEU A 517 -4.83 18.09 16.98
CA LEU A 517 -4.08 19.34 17.01
C LEU A 517 -4.92 20.49 17.60
N TYR A 518 -6.21 20.56 17.25
CA TYR A 518 -7.12 21.54 17.86
C TYR A 518 -7.21 21.39 19.38
N TYR A 519 -7.39 20.17 19.89
CA TYR A 519 -7.44 19.93 21.33
C TYR A 519 -6.10 20.23 22.04
N LEU A 520 -4.99 19.80 21.46
CA LEU A 520 -3.65 20.01 22.04
C LEU A 520 -3.27 21.50 22.07
N ASN A 521 -3.58 22.25 21.00
CA ASN A 521 -3.36 23.70 20.97
C ASN A 521 -4.19 24.43 22.03
N ASN A 522 -5.46 24.08 22.20
CA ASN A 522 -6.29 24.65 23.26
C ASN A 522 -5.75 24.31 24.66
N LEU A 523 -5.25 23.09 24.87
CA LEU A 523 -4.62 22.70 26.15
C LEU A 523 -3.36 23.52 26.45
N ILE A 524 -2.53 23.83 25.44
CA ILE A 524 -1.39 24.76 25.58
C ILE A 524 -1.89 26.16 25.97
N GLU A 525 -2.96 26.67 25.36
CA GLU A 525 -3.52 27.98 25.71
C GLU A 525 -3.98 28.04 27.17
N TYR A 526 -4.70 27.02 27.63
CA TYR A 526 -5.14 26.91 29.04
C TYR A 526 -3.96 26.72 29.99
N SER A 527 -2.98 25.90 29.62
CA SER A 527 -1.77 25.68 30.41
C SER A 527 -0.95 26.98 30.57
N ASN A 528 -0.78 27.73 29.48
CA ASN A 528 -0.14 29.06 29.51
C ASN A 528 -0.95 30.08 30.33
N MET A 529 -2.28 29.95 30.37
CA MET A 529 -3.12 30.75 31.26
C MET A 529 -2.89 30.37 32.73
N ALA A 530 -2.77 29.08 33.04
CA ALA A 530 -2.45 28.58 34.37
C ALA A 530 -1.04 28.97 34.83
N GLU A 531 -0.05 28.96 33.93
CA GLU A 531 1.32 29.45 34.19
C GLU A 531 1.31 30.92 34.64
N ARG A 532 0.52 31.74 33.95
CA ARG A 532 0.35 33.17 34.27
C ARG A 532 -0.41 33.40 35.57
N MET A 533 -1.29 32.48 35.97
CA MET A 533 -2.00 32.51 37.25
C MET A 533 -1.13 32.04 38.43
N ALA A 534 -0.28 31.04 38.22
CA ALA A 534 0.56 30.44 39.27
C ALA A 534 1.55 31.44 39.89
N GLY A 535 2.10 32.37 39.10
CA GLY A 535 2.99 33.42 39.59
C GLY A 535 2.35 34.49 40.49
N LYS A 536 1.04 34.42 40.74
CA LYS A 536 0.28 35.26 41.69
C LYS A 536 -0.80 34.44 42.41
N PHE A 537 -0.40 33.29 42.95
CA PHE A 537 -1.30 32.31 43.58
C PHE A 537 -2.26 32.92 44.63
N ASP A 538 -1.77 33.84 45.48
CA ASP A 538 -2.58 34.48 46.52
C ASP A 538 -3.71 35.37 45.94
N ASP A 539 -3.47 36.07 44.83
CA ASP A 539 -4.47 36.93 44.18
C ASP A 539 -5.60 36.10 43.55
N VAL A 540 -5.25 34.92 43.01
CA VAL A 540 -6.21 33.98 42.40
C VAL A 540 -7.07 33.30 43.46
N VAL A 541 -6.48 32.88 44.59
CA VAL A 541 -7.21 32.31 45.73
C VAL A 541 -8.17 33.32 46.33
N ASN A 542 -7.76 34.60 46.44
CA ASN A 542 -8.61 35.67 46.94
C ASN A 542 -9.76 35.99 45.97
N ALA A 543 -9.51 36.05 44.66
CA ALA A 543 -10.55 36.25 43.65
C ALA A 543 -11.53 35.06 43.57
N ALA A 544 -11.04 33.82 43.75
CA ALA A 544 -11.87 32.63 43.81
C ALA A 544 -12.76 32.61 45.07
N LYS A 545 -12.23 33.00 46.24
CA LYS A 545 -13.02 33.21 47.47
C LYS A 545 -14.10 34.27 47.28
N ASP A 546 -13.76 35.41 46.68
CA ASP A 546 -14.69 36.52 46.43
C ASP A 546 -15.80 36.14 45.42
N ALA A 547 -15.48 35.37 44.38
CA ALA A 547 -16.47 34.80 43.46
C ALA A 547 -17.38 33.74 44.12
N PHE A 548 -16.84 32.98 45.07
CA PHE A 548 -17.57 31.95 45.81
C PHE A 548 -18.56 32.55 46.83
N ASP A 549 -18.13 33.57 47.58
CA ASP A 549 -18.95 34.30 48.56
C ASP A 549 -20.11 35.05 47.89
N ASN A 550 -19.86 35.67 46.72
CA ASN A 550 -20.90 36.35 45.93
C ASN A 550 -21.94 35.41 45.29
N VAL A 551 -21.67 34.10 45.20
CA VAL A 551 -22.64 33.09 44.71
C VAL A 551 -23.47 32.49 45.86
N MET A 552 -22.99 32.60 47.11
CA MET A 552 -23.68 32.10 48.30
C MET A 552 -24.51 33.17 49.03
N GLY A 553 -24.29 34.46 48.74
CA GLY A 553 -25.06 35.58 49.32
C GLY A 553 -26.00 36.28 48.32
N ASN A 554 -27.27 35.86 48.27
CA ASN A 554 -28.49 36.70 48.08
C ASN A 554 -29.70 35.85 47.63
N ASP A 555 -30.51 35.36 48.57
CA ASP A 555 -31.91 35.02 48.31
C ASP A 555 -32.78 36.20 48.81
N ARG A 556 -33.13 37.12 47.90
CA ARG A 556 -34.30 37.99 48.06
C ARG A 556 -35.37 37.53 47.07
N GLN A 557 -36.55 37.23 47.61
CA GLN A 557 -37.75 36.83 46.90
C GLN A 557 -38.18 37.87 45.86
N GLU A 558 -38.66 37.41 44.70
CA GLU A 558 -39.77 38.05 43.99
C GLU A 558 -40.56 37.02 43.15
N ASN A 559 -41.88 37.15 43.19
CA ASN A 559 -42.92 36.27 42.66
C ASN A 559 -43.18 36.50 41.15
N VAL A 560 -43.49 35.44 40.37
CA VAL A 560 -44.51 35.45 39.30
C VAL A 560 -45.10 34.04 39.09
N GLU A 561 -46.43 33.95 38.93
CA GLU A 561 -47.30 32.78 38.70
C GLU A 561 -47.06 32.04 37.35
N PRO A 562 -47.49 30.76 37.22
CA PRO A 562 -47.72 30.12 35.93
C PRO A 562 -49.18 29.70 35.67
N THR A 563 -49.69 30.01 34.48
CA THR A 563 -50.93 29.51 33.87
C THR A 563 -50.82 28.06 33.34
N ALA A 564 -51.95 27.35 33.45
CA ALA A 564 -52.45 26.08 32.87
C ALA A 564 -51.85 25.57 31.53
N SER A 565 -51.89 24.29 31.11
CA SER A 565 -52.46 23.00 31.54
C SER A 565 -51.97 21.87 30.62
N ALA A 566 -51.81 20.63 31.11
CA ALA A 566 -52.27 19.38 30.43
C ALA A 566 -51.99 18.12 31.30
N THR A 567 -53.07 17.43 31.69
CA THR A 567 -53.19 16.11 32.34
C THR A 567 -52.94 14.98 31.30
N ALA A 568 -52.47 13.75 31.57
CA ALA A 568 -52.76 12.73 32.61
C ALA A 568 -51.73 11.55 32.51
N PRO A 569 -51.90 10.36 33.13
CA PRO A 569 -52.01 10.03 34.56
C PRO A 569 -51.05 8.90 35.06
N SER A 570 -50.89 8.88 36.39
CA SER A 570 -50.61 7.77 37.35
C SER A 570 -49.88 6.48 36.96
N GLY A 571 -48.78 6.19 37.67
CA GLY A 571 -48.28 4.83 37.92
C GLY A 571 -46.96 4.74 38.70
N THR A 572 -47.03 4.57 40.03
CA THR A 572 -46.01 4.03 40.97
C THR A 572 -44.71 4.81 41.29
N VAL A 573 -44.54 5.10 42.58
CA VAL A 573 -43.42 5.85 43.19
C VAL A 573 -42.12 5.04 43.21
N SER A 574 -41.05 5.75 42.86
CA SER A 574 -39.67 5.32 42.66
C SER A 574 -38.76 5.56 43.87
N ASN A 575 -37.68 4.78 43.97
CA ASN A 575 -36.28 5.21 44.06
C ASN A 575 -36.00 6.69 44.43
N THR A 576 -36.28 7.11 45.66
CA THR A 576 -36.05 8.49 46.13
C THR A 576 -34.61 8.83 46.53
N ASP A 577 -33.70 7.85 46.61
CA ASP A 577 -32.32 8.10 47.07
C ASP A 577 -31.28 8.38 45.97
N ARG A 578 -31.44 7.84 44.76
CA ARG A 578 -30.48 8.10 43.67
C ARG A 578 -30.66 9.47 43.01
N LEU A 579 -31.88 10.01 43.00
CA LEU A 579 -32.17 11.28 42.33
C LEU A 579 -31.62 12.47 43.12
N LYS A 580 -31.64 12.44 44.47
CA LYS A 580 -31.08 13.52 45.30
C LYS A 580 -29.56 13.66 45.13
N THR A 581 -28.83 12.55 45.00
CA THR A 581 -27.38 12.56 44.81
C THR A 581 -27.00 13.14 43.45
N PHE A 582 -27.69 12.75 42.38
CA PHE A 582 -27.47 13.31 41.04
C PHE A 582 -27.92 14.77 40.93
N THR A 583 -29.01 15.16 41.59
CA THR A 583 -29.46 16.56 41.56
C THR A 583 -28.53 17.47 42.37
N THR A 584 -27.93 16.96 43.46
CA THR A 584 -26.96 17.70 44.29
C THR A 584 -25.58 17.78 43.61
N LEU A 585 -25.13 16.70 42.96
CA LEU A 585 -23.95 16.70 42.09
C LEU A 585 -24.14 17.65 40.91
N ASN A 586 -25.30 17.62 40.24
CA ASN A 586 -25.59 18.53 39.13
C ASN A 586 -25.69 19.99 39.60
N LYS A 587 -26.27 20.26 40.78
CA LYS A 587 -26.26 21.61 41.38
C LYS A 587 -24.84 22.09 41.68
N ASN A 588 -23.98 21.22 42.22
CA ASN A 588 -22.60 21.57 42.53
C ASN A 588 -21.73 21.68 41.26
N PHE A 589 -21.97 20.86 40.24
CA PHE A 589 -21.28 20.89 38.94
C PHE A 589 -21.69 22.10 38.11
N VAL A 590 -22.98 22.47 38.10
CA VAL A 590 -23.49 23.71 37.48
C VAL A 590 -23.01 24.93 38.26
N LYS A 591 -22.99 24.89 39.60
CA LYS A 591 -22.40 25.96 40.43
C LYS A 591 -20.89 26.13 40.17
N PHE A 592 -20.14 25.03 40.04
CA PHE A 592 -18.73 25.06 39.62
C PHE A 592 -18.55 25.59 38.19
N GLY A 593 -19.43 25.20 37.27
CA GLY A 593 -19.46 25.73 35.90
C GLY A 593 -19.71 27.23 35.86
N THR A 594 -20.63 27.75 36.67
CA THR A 594 -20.88 29.20 36.79
C THR A 594 -19.76 29.96 37.50
N VAL A 595 -19.05 29.33 38.44
CA VAL A 595 -17.85 29.92 39.06
C VAL A 595 -16.70 29.95 38.05
N SER A 596 -16.49 28.87 37.28
CA SER A 596 -15.49 28.79 36.21
C SER A 596 -15.78 29.77 35.06
N GLU A 597 -17.04 29.93 34.66
CA GLU A 597 -17.47 30.88 33.63
C GLU A 597 -17.36 32.35 34.13
N LYS A 598 -17.63 32.62 35.42
CA LYS A 598 -17.42 33.96 36.01
C LYS A 598 -15.95 34.31 36.20
N ILE A 599 -15.12 33.35 36.63
CA ILE A 599 -13.65 33.48 36.67
C ILE A 599 -13.17 33.83 35.26
N ASN A 600 -13.55 33.06 34.23
CA ASN A 600 -13.18 33.34 32.83
C ASN A 600 -13.74 34.66 32.25
N ARG A 601 -14.83 35.23 32.81
CA ARG A 601 -15.38 36.53 32.42
C ARG A 601 -14.83 37.72 33.19
N THR A 602 -14.10 37.50 34.29
CA THR A 602 -13.47 38.58 35.03
C THR A 602 -12.29 39.10 34.22
N ASP A 603 -12.27 40.40 33.93
CA ASP A 603 -11.28 41.01 33.03
C ASP A 603 -9.87 40.99 33.68
N TYR A 604 -9.12 39.92 33.43
CA TYR A 604 -7.75 39.72 33.95
C TYR A 604 -6.69 40.52 33.17
N THR A 605 -7.06 41.53 32.38
CA THR A 605 -6.13 42.41 31.65
C THR A 605 -5.13 43.17 32.53
N LYS A 606 -5.28 43.14 33.87
CA LYS A 606 -4.26 43.61 34.83
C LYS A 606 -3.17 42.57 35.19
N ILE A 607 -3.30 41.31 34.77
CA ILE A 607 -2.38 40.19 35.08
C ILE A 607 -1.44 39.87 33.89
N THR A 608 -1.60 40.53 32.74
CA THR A 608 -1.16 40.02 31.43
C THR A 608 0.27 40.34 30.94
N THR A 609 1.25 40.68 31.79
CA THR A 609 2.58 41.11 31.26
C THR A 609 3.85 40.48 31.84
N ILE A 610 3.80 39.46 32.69
CA ILE A 610 5.03 38.86 33.25
C ILE A 610 5.06 37.33 33.03
N LYS A 611 6.08 36.84 32.30
CA LYS A 611 6.48 35.41 32.26
C LYS A 611 7.28 35.12 33.53
N VAL A 612 6.79 34.23 34.39
CA VAL A 612 7.47 33.84 35.64
C VAL A 612 8.21 32.53 35.39
N ARG A 613 9.54 32.49 35.61
CA ARG A 613 10.34 31.26 35.48
C ARG A 613 10.34 30.52 36.82
N ALA A 614 10.44 29.18 36.80
CA ALA A 614 10.49 28.37 38.02
C ALA A 614 11.65 28.71 38.98
N GLU A 615 12.66 29.40 38.49
CA GLU A 615 13.81 29.91 39.25
C GLU A 615 13.46 31.12 40.14
N ASP A 616 12.40 31.86 39.79
CA ASP A 616 11.94 33.08 40.47
C ASP A 616 10.84 32.81 41.52
N ALA A 617 10.49 31.54 41.74
CA ALA A 617 9.42 31.13 42.66
C ALA A 617 9.73 31.47 44.13
N GLN A 618 8.74 31.99 44.86
CA GLN A 618 8.90 32.44 46.25
C GLN A 618 8.93 31.29 47.26
N ASN A 619 8.40 30.11 46.90
CA ASN A 619 8.42 28.92 47.74
C ASN A 619 8.52 27.62 46.91
N GLU A 620 8.87 26.50 47.58
CA GLU A 620 9.04 25.19 46.92
C GLU A 620 7.77 24.68 46.23
N ILE A 621 6.58 25.09 46.69
CA ILE A 621 5.30 24.66 46.12
C ILE A 621 5.06 25.34 44.77
N GLU A 622 5.28 26.65 44.69
CA GLU A 622 5.17 27.43 43.47
C GLU A 622 6.16 26.91 42.41
N LYS A 623 7.38 26.56 42.84
CA LYS A 623 8.38 25.93 41.99
C LYS A 623 7.91 24.57 41.45
N ASP A 624 7.31 23.72 42.28
CA ASP A 624 6.79 22.41 41.87
C ASP A 624 5.62 22.53 40.89
N VAL A 625 4.72 23.52 41.07
CA VAL A 625 3.63 23.80 40.14
C VAL A 625 4.15 24.31 38.80
N LEU A 626 5.07 25.28 38.80
CA LEU A 626 5.65 25.82 37.56
C LEU A 626 6.46 24.76 36.79
N ASN A 627 7.22 23.91 37.49
CA ASN A 627 7.94 22.78 36.88
C ASN A 627 7.00 21.72 36.29
N TRP A 628 5.83 21.51 36.90
CA TRP A 628 4.81 20.63 36.34
C TRP A 628 4.20 21.22 35.05
N ILE A 629 3.83 22.51 35.05
CA ILE A 629 3.28 23.20 33.87
C ILE A 629 4.26 23.18 32.70
N ALA A 630 5.55 23.44 32.96
CA ALA A 630 6.60 23.40 31.94
C ALA A 630 6.72 22.00 31.31
N ARG A 631 6.74 20.94 32.13
CA ARG A 631 6.78 19.55 31.65
C ARG A 631 5.50 19.16 30.88
N LEU A 632 4.35 19.70 31.26
CA LEU A 632 3.08 19.51 30.55
C LEU A 632 3.14 20.13 29.15
N ASN A 633 3.62 21.37 29.03
CA ASN A 633 3.76 22.05 27.74
C ASN A 633 4.76 21.34 26.82
N GLU A 634 5.94 20.97 27.33
CA GLU A 634 6.95 20.21 26.58
C GLU A 634 6.40 18.86 26.08
N ASN A 635 5.60 18.18 26.91
CA ASN A 635 4.97 16.92 26.51
C ASN A 635 3.95 17.11 25.38
N ILE A 636 3.11 18.14 25.46
CA ILE A 636 2.13 18.45 24.41
C ILE A 636 2.83 18.83 23.10
N GLU A 637 3.88 19.64 23.14
CA GLU A 637 4.67 20.02 21.95
C GLU A 637 5.29 18.78 21.28
N ASP A 638 5.86 17.87 22.06
CA ASP A 638 6.40 16.61 21.52
C ASP A 638 5.31 15.71 20.92
N ILE A 639 4.12 15.66 21.51
CA ILE A 639 2.98 14.94 20.90
C ILE A 639 2.64 15.58 19.54
N ILE A 640 2.63 16.91 19.44
CA ILE A 640 2.37 17.62 18.17
C ILE A 640 3.45 17.29 17.13
N LEU A 641 4.72 17.22 17.51
CA LEU A 641 5.83 16.86 16.61
C LEU A 641 5.72 15.41 16.09
N LEU A 642 5.10 14.52 16.85
CA LEU A 642 4.85 13.12 16.48
C LEU A 642 3.60 12.93 15.59
N LEU A 643 2.93 14.01 15.18
CA LEU A 643 1.77 14.01 14.28
C LEU A 643 2.14 14.50 12.86
N PRO A 644 2.86 13.69 12.05
CA PRO A 644 3.25 14.06 10.68
C PRO A 644 2.02 14.29 9.81
N LEU A 645 2.19 15.02 8.71
CA LEU A 645 1.11 15.27 7.74
C LEU A 645 0.66 13.98 7.03
N GLU A 646 1.60 13.09 6.73
CA GLU A 646 1.35 11.84 6.02
C GLU A 646 1.16 10.70 7.00
N PHE A 647 0.09 9.90 6.85
CA PHE A 647 -0.15 8.80 7.79
C PHE A 647 0.98 7.78 7.71
N SER A 648 1.49 7.47 6.52
CA SER A 648 2.64 6.56 6.28
C SER A 648 3.87 6.84 7.16
N SER A 649 4.10 8.09 7.54
CA SER A 649 5.22 8.51 8.39
C SER A 649 4.93 8.43 9.90
N PHE A 650 3.67 8.18 10.30
CA PHE A 650 3.25 8.08 11.70
C PHE A 650 3.78 6.81 12.36
N LYS A 651 4.47 6.99 13.49
CA LYS A 651 5.05 5.92 14.30
C LYS A 651 4.24 5.73 15.58
N GLU A 652 3.44 4.66 15.64
CA GLU A 652 2.53 4.43 16.76
C GLU A 652 3.27 4.23 18.09
N ALA A 653 4.41 3.52 18.11
CA ALA A 653 5.16 3.25 19.34
C ALA A 653 5.67 4.53 20.02
N ASP A 654 6.20 5.48 19.23
CA ASP A 654 6.71 6.75 19.72
C ASP A 654 5.56 7.63 20.24
N PHE A 655 4.47 7.71 19.47
CA PHE A 655 3.24 8.42 19.88
C PHE A 655 2.69 7.83 21.18
N ARG A 656 2.56 6.50 21.27
CA ARG A 656 2.04 5.79 22.45
C ARG A 656 2.81 6.14 23.70
N LYS A 657 4.15 6.10 23.63
CA LYS A 657 5.03 6.41 24.74
C LYS A 657 4.81 7.84 25.24
N ARG A 658 4.77 8.83 24.34
CA ARG A 658 4.59 10.23 24.73
C ARG A 658 3.17 10.50 25.24
N TYR A 659 2.17 9.86 24.63
CA TYR A 659 0.77 9.94 25.02
C TYR A 659 0.49 9.37 26.42
N VAL A 660 1.15 8.27 26.81
CA VAL A 660 1.10 7.76 28.19
C VAL A 660 1.78 8.72 29.16
N GLY A 661 2.93 9.30 28.76
CA GLY A 661 3.62 10.31 29.57
C GLY A 661 2.77 11.54 29.90
N PHE A 662 1.85 11.95 29.03
CA PHE A 662 0.87 13.01 29.33
C PHE A 662 -0.02 12.66 30.53
N LEU A 663 -0.43 11.40 30.66
CA LEU A 663 -1.26 10.93 31.76
C LEU A 663 -0.46 10.74 33.05
N ASP A 664 0.81 10.34 32.94
CA ASP A 664 1.72 10.29 34.08
C ASP A 664 1.89 11.68 34.69
N LEU A 665 2.02 12.72 33.84
CA LEU A 665 2.08 14.11 34.29
C LEU A 665 0.82 14.52 35.05
N TYR A 666 -0.37 14.03 34.66
CA TYR A 666 -1.60 14.31 35.41
C TYR A 666 -1.57 13.66 36.81
N VAL A 667 -1.06 12.42 36.92
CA VAL A 667 -0.89 11.76 38.23
C VAL A 667 0.15 12.46 39.08
N ASP A 668 1.23 12.97 38.48
CA ASP A 668 2.22 13.79 39.18
C ASP A 668 1.63 15.09 39.70
N ALA A 669 0.69 15.73 38.98
CA ALA A 669 -0.05 16.89 39.46
C ALA A 669 -0.82 16.58 40.76
N MET A 670 -1.48 15.41 40.82
CA MET A 670 -2.18 14.96 42.03
C MET A 670 -1.23 14.66 43.18
N LYS A 671 -0.03 14.14 42.91
CA LYS A 671 1.02 13.95 43.93
C LYS A 671 1.50 15.30 44.49
N THR A 672 1.65 16.30 43.64
CA THR A 672 1.95 17.68 44.08
C THR A 672 0.84 18.21 44.97
N LEU A 673 -0.44 18.01 44.61
CA LEU A 673 -1.58 18.41 45.44
C LEU A 673 -1.59 17.70 46.80
N VAL A 674 -1.21 16.42 46.87
CA VAL A 674 -1.05 15.67 48.14
C VAL A 674 0.02 16.29 49.04
N ASN A 675 1.14 16.73 48.46
CA ASN A 675 2.19 17.41 49.22
C ASN A 675 1.67 18.74 49.81
N ILE A 676 0.88 19.50 49.05
CA ILE A 676 0.23 20.75 49.51
C ILE A 676 -0.74 20.44 50.65
N ILE A 677 -1.66 19.48 50.49
CA ILE A 677 -2.63 19.06 51.51
C ILE A 677 -1.93 18.68 52.82
N ASN A 678 -0.87 17.87 52.74
CA ASN A 678 -0.14 17.40 53.91
C ASN A 678 0.64 18.53 54.61
N LYS A 679 1.07 19.56 53.87
CA LYS A 679 1.79 20.72 54.40
C LYS A 679 0.86 21.76 55.03
N GLU A 680 -0.25 22.09 54.36
CA GLU A 680 -1.21 23.13 54.80
C GLU A 680 -2.27 22.59 55.76
N LYS A 681 -2.46 21.27 55.82
CA LYS A 681 -3.49 20.61 56.64
C LYS A 681 -4.91 21.11 56.37
N GLU A 682 -5.17 21.58 55.15
CA GLU A 682 -6.47 22.10 54.75
C GLU A 682 -7.38 20.98 54.25
N ARG A 683 -8.52 20.79 54.95
CA ARG A 683 -9.46 19.70 54.64
C ARG A 683 -10.24 19.94 53.34
N GLU A 684 -10.40 21.18 52.91
CA GLU A 684 -11.10 21.53 51.68
C GLU A 684 -10.34 21.04 50.43
N LEU A 685 -9.00 21.05 50.47
CA LEU A 685 -8.13 20.54 49.40
C LEU A 685 -8.27 19.03 49.17
N LEU A 686 -8.73 18.25 50.17
CA LEU A 686 -9.03 16.83 50.00
C LEU A 686 -10.18 16.60 49.01
N SER A 687 -11.16 17.52 48.98
CA SER A 687 -12.26 17.47 48.02
C SER A 687 -11.77 17.72 46.59
N TYR A 688 -10.78 18.61 46.40
CA TYR A 688 -10.13 18.84 45.12
C TYR A 688 -9.29 17.65 44.65
N LEU A 689 -8.63 16.93 45.56
CA LEU A 689 -7.95 15.68 45.21
C LEU A 689 -8.94 14.61 44.76
N MET A 690 -10.10 14.51 45.43
CA MET A 690 -11.18 13.61 45.03
C MET A 690 -11.77 13.96 43.66
N ILE A 691 -12.01 15.24 43.42
CA ILE A 691 -12.41 15.75 42.12
C ILE A 691 -11.31 15.46 41.08
N GLY A 692 -10.04 15.68 41.40
CA GLY A 692 -8.89 15.41 40.54
C GLY A 692 -8.77 13.93 40.14
N SER A 693 -9.01 13.01 41.08
CA SER A 693 -9.02 11.56 40.82
C SER A 693 -10.22 11.13 39.95
N LEU A 694 -11.38 11.76 40.15
CA LEU A 694 -12.56 11.55 39.29
C LEU A 694 -12.33 12.12 37.88
N ILE A 695 -11.69 13.28 37.76
CA ILE A 695 -11.29 13.88 36.49
C ILE A 695 -10.23 13.00 35.81
N HIS A 696 -9.25 12.44 36.52
CA HIS A 696 -8.29 11.48 35.94
C HIS A 696 -9.00 10.28 35.34
N ARG A 697 -10.01 9.76 36.05
CA ARG A 697 -10.84 8.66 35.54
C ARG A 697 -11.60 9.06 34.28
N ALA A 698 -12.17 10.25 34.24
CA ALA A 698 -12.86 10.76 33.06
C ALA A 698 -11.89 11.02 31.89
N LEU A 699 -10.71 11.58 32.16
CA LEU A 699 -9.64 11.82 31.20
C LEU A 699 -9.13 10.50 30.61
N ASN A 700 -8.86 9.50 31.44
CA ASN A 700 -8.50 8.16 30.96
C ASN A 700 -9.57 7.62 29.99
N VAL A 701 -10.87 7.82 30.26
CA VAL A 701 -11.94 7.37 29.35
C VAL A 701 -12.04 8.22 28.07
N LEU A 702 -11.94 9.54 28.18
CA LEU A 702 -12.05 10.45 27.05
C LEU A 702 -10.85 10.37 26.12
N MET A 703 -9.64 10.21 26.67
CA MET A 703 -8.37 10.07 25.95
C MET A 703 -8.19 8.67 25.33
N MET A 704 -8.91 7.67 25.82
CA MET A 704 -8.95 6.35 25.19
C MET A 704 -9.59 6.38 23.79
N ARG A 705 -10.59 7.23 23.54
CA ARG A 705 -11.27 7.29 22.23
C ARG A 705 -10.34 7.78 21.10
N PRO A 706 -9.59 8.89 21.26
CA PRO A 706 -8.56 9.29 20.30
C PRO A 706 -7.56 8.16 20.03
N TYR A 707 -7.09 7.46 21.07
CA TYR A 707 -6.15 6.35 20.89
C TYR A 707 -6.78 5.17 20.12
N VAL A 708 -7.99 4.75 20.47
CA VAL A 708 -8.69 3.67 19.76
C VAL A 708 -8.86 4.02 18.27
N THR A 709 -9.14 5.27 17.95
CA THR A 709 -9.28 5.73 16.55
C THR A 709 -7.96 5.63 15.80
N ILE A 710 -6.85 6.15 16.33
CA ILE A 710 -5.56 6.06 15.65
C ILE A 710 -4.96 4.66 15.66
N GLY A 711 -5.19 3.89 16.74
CA GLY A 711 -4.76 2.51 16.87
C GLY A 711 -5.50 1.59 15.90
N THR A 712 -6.81 1.80 15.68
CA THR A 712 -7.57 1.06 14.65
C THR A 712 -7.11 1.41 13.24
N LEU A 713 -6.87 2.71 12.94
CA LEU A 713 -6.28 3.11 11.66
C LEU A 713 -4.90 2.48 11.46
N ASN A 714 -4.06 2.43 12.51
CA ASN A 714 -2.73 1.83 12.42
C ASN A 714 -2.80 0.32 12.25
N ASP A 715 -3.68 -0.38 12.96
CA ASP A 715 -3.89 -1.82 12.79
C ASP A 715 -4.45 -2.16 11.41
N ILE A 716 -5.40 -1.39 10.88
CA ILE A 716 -5.89 -1.57 9.50
C ILE A 716 -4.75 -1.39 8.49
N ARG A 717 -3.91 -0.37 8.69
CA ARG A 717 -2.74 -0.14 7.84
C ARG A 717 -1.74 -1.30 7.95
N ASP A 718 -1.43 -1.76 9.15
CA ASP A 718 -0.51 -2.87 9.40
C ASP A 718 -1.05 -4.19 8.84
N ARG A 719 -2.37 -4.41 8.89
CA ARG A 719 -3.07 -5.54 8.25
C ARG A 719 -2.95 -5.47 6.73
N ARG A 720 -3.26 -4.32 6.11
CA ARG A 720 -3.12 -4.14 4.66
C ARG A 720 -1.65 -4.31 4.25
N ASN A 721 -0.71 -3.70 4.97
CA ASN A 721 0.72 -3.91 4.78
C ASN A 721 1.10 -5.39 4.96
N SER A 722 0.52 -6.12 5.92
CA SER A 722 0.79 -7.55 6.11
C SER A 722 0.24 -8.44 4.99
N SER A 723 -0.86 -8.05 4.34
CA SER A 723 -1.31 -8.70 3.11
C SER A 723 -0.36 -8.44 1.93
N PHE A 724 0.37 -7.32 1.96
CA PHE A 724 1.50 -7.05 1.06
C PHE A 724 2.82 -7.70 1.52
N LYS A 725 2.94 -8.17 2.77
CA LYS A 725 4.13 -8.86 3.30
C LYS A 725 4.30 -10.31 2.81
N VAL A 726 3.58 -10.74 1.78
CA VAL A 726 4.16 -11.74 0.88
C VAL A 726 5.26 -10.99 0.15
N ASN A 727 6.48 -11.02 0.68
CA ASN A 727 7.67 -10.40 0.11
C ASN A 727 7.80 -10.86 -1.35
N LYS A 728 7.21 -10.11 -2.29
CA LYS A 728 7.28 -10.45 -3.70
C LYS A 728 8.66 -10.08 -4.18
N SER A 729 9.44 -11.10 -4.56
CA SER A 729 10.65 -10.89 -5.35
C SER A 729 10.28 -10.17 -6.65
N LEU A 730 11.25 -9.57 -7.34
CA LEU A 730 11.00 -8.99 -8.67
C LEU A 730 10.30 -9.98 -9.61
N SER A 731 10.71 -11.26 -9.59
CA SER A 731 10.06 -12.32 -10.36
C SER A 731 8.55 -12.42 -10.07
N GLU A 732 8.16 -12.41 -8.80
CA GLU A 732 6.75 -12.48 -8.40
C GLU A 732 5.99 -11.19 -8.69
N TYR A 733 6.65 -10.03 -8.57
CA TYR A 733 6.06 -8.74 -8.91
C TYR A 733 5.68 -8.66 -10.39
N LEU A 734 6.52 -9.21 -11.27
CA LEU A 734 6.30 -9.22 -12.71
C LEU A 734 5.18 -10.15 -13.19
N ASN A 735 4.64 -11.00 -12.31
CA ASN A 735 3.43 -11.77 -12.63
C ASN A 735 2.17 -10.89 -12.64
N ASP A 736 2.16 -9.82 -11.85
CA ASP A 736 1.00 -8.94 -11.69
C ASP A 736 1.18 -7.59 -12.39
N GLN A 737 2.42 -7.14 -12.56
CA GLN A 737 2.74 -5.78 -13.01
C GLN A 737 3.82 -5.77 -14.10
N ALA A 738 3.78 -4.74 -14.95
CA ALA A 738 4.81 -4.49 -15.95
C ALA A 738 5.78 -3.41 -15.45
N VAL A 739 7.07 -3.60 -15.74
CA VAL A 739 8.12 -2.61 -15.45
C VAL A 739 8.91 -2.33 -16.71
N GLU A 740 9.51 -1.15 -16.76
CA GLU A 740 10.40 -0.74 -17.85
C GLU A 740 11.62 -0.03 -17.30
N HIS A 741 12.79 -0.16 -17.94
CA HIS A 741 13.96 0.62 -17.58
C HIS A 741 14.00 1.94 -18.37
N LEU A 742 14.05 3.08 -17.67
CA LEU A 742 14.18 4.42 -18.27
C LEU A 742 15.36 5.24 -17.70
N ALA A 743 16.13 4.70 -16.74
CA ALA A 743 17.17 5.42 -15.99
C ALA A 743 16.66 6.73 -15.33
N GLY A 744 15.43 6.70 -14.79
CA GLY A 744 14.78 7.88 -14.23
C GLY A 744 13.28 7.71 -14.03
N ALA A 745 12.56 8.82 -13.88
CA ALA A 745 11.10 8.81 -13.78
C ALA A 745 10.50 10.10 -14.35
N GLU A 746 9.34 9.96 -15.01
CA GLU A 746 8.47 11.09 -15.32
C GLU A 746 7.73 11.61 -14.09
N ARG A 747 7.11 12.78 -14.23
CA ARG A 747 6.26 13.37 -13.19
C ARG A 747 5.06 12.45 -12.92
N GLY A 748 4.90 12.04 -11.67
CA GLY A 748 3.82 11.14 -11.20
C GLY A 748 4.25 9.68 -11.06
N ASN A 749 5.30 9.26 -11.78
CA ASN A 749 5.72 7.86 -11.85
C ASN A 749 6.56 7.44 -10.63
N THR A 750 6.74 6.13 -10.49
CA THR A 750 7.53 5.53 -9.42
C THR A 750 8.84 4.96 -9.96
N LEU A 751 9.96 5.38 -9.37
CA LEU A 751 11.26 4.72 -9.53
C LEU A 751 11.33 3.51 -8.59
N LEU A 752 11.56 2.34 -9.15
CA LEU A 752 11.70 1.07 -8.47
C LEU A 752 13.18 0.66 -8.46
N LEU A 753 13.82 0.71 -7.30
CA LEU A 753 15.21 0.32 -7.11
C LEU A 753 15.29 -1.19 -6.85
N LEU A 754 15.89 -1.94 -7.77
CA LEU A 754 16.13 -3.37 -7.60
C LEU A 754 17.42 -3.57 -6.80
N TYR A 755 17.34 -4.25 -5.66
CA TYR A 755 18.52 -4.69 -4.92
C TYR A 755 18.59 -6.21 -4.84
N HIS A 756 19.80 -6.76 -4.70
CA HIS A 756 19.99 -8.20 -4.59
C HIS A 756 20.18 -8.62 -3.12
N THR A 757 19.57 -9.73 -2.71
CA THR A 757 19.69 -10.30 -1.35
C THR A 757 21.03 -11.00 -1.09
N GLY A 758 21.79 -11.24 -2.17
CA GLY A 758 23.07 -11.95 -2.15
C GLY A 758 22.95 -13.48 -2.18
N LYS A 759 21.72 -14.00 -2.28
CA LYS A 759 21.42 -15.43 -2.40
C LYS A 759 20.30 -15.63 -3.41
N GLU A 760 20.45 -16.60 -4.29
CA GLU A 760 19.36 -17.11 -5.13
C GLU A 760 18.99 -18.52 -4.67
N ASN A 761 17.77 -18.99 -4.97
CA ASN A 761 17.46 -20.40 -4.79
C ASN A 761 18.41 -21.21 -5.68
N GLU A 762 18.91 -22.35 -5.20
CA GLU A 762 19.62 -23.29 -6.08
C GLU A 762 18.67 -23.62 -7.24
N ILE A 763 19.01 -23.12 -8.44
CA ILE A 763 18.35 -23.56 -9.67
C ILE A 763 18.58 -25.07 -9.69
N ILE A 764 17.53 -25.85 -9.47
CA ILE A 764 17.55 -27.30 -9.57
C ILE A 764 18.14 -27.63 -10.94
N THR A 765 19.39 -28.04 -10.94
CA THR A 765 20.09 -28.52 -12.11
C THR A 765 19.38 -29.78 -12.58
N LYS A 766 18.76 -29.69 -13.75
CA LYS A 766 18.39 -30.83 -14.62
C LYS A 766 17.93 -32.09 -13.87
N LEU A 767 16.73 -32.06 -13.31
CA LEU A 767 15.94 -33.29 -13.25
C LEU A 767 15.16 -33.41 -14.58
N PRO A 768 15.11 -34.59 -15.20
CA PRO A 768 14.26 -34.77 -16.37
C PRO A 768 12.83 -34.51 -15.92
N VAL A 769 12.25 -33.40 -16.40
CA VAL A 769 10.90 -32.98 -16.06
C VAL A 769 9.95 -34.06 -16.55
N THR A 770 9.52 -34.90 -15.61
CA THR A 770 8.38 -35.76 -15.79
C THR A 770 7.15 -34.87 -15.65
N PRO A 771 6.20 -34.92 -16.59
CA PRO A 771 5.04 -34.02 -16.58
C PRO A 771 4.18 -34.30 -15.34
N GLY A 772 3.77 -33.27 -14.62
CA GLY A 772 2.64 -33.40 -13.70
C GLY A 772 2.65 -32.65 -12.36
N THR A 773 3.39 -31.55 -12.16
CA THR A 773 3.42 -30.92 -10.82
C THR A 773 2.07 -30.34 -10.36
N ASN A 774 1.31 -29.63 -11.20
CA ASN A 774 0.03 -29.04 -10.77
C ASN A 774 -1.09 -30.06 -10.52
N LYS A 775 -1.16 -31.12 -11.35
CA LYS A 775 -2.14 -32.20 -11.19
C LYS A 775 -1.80 -33.09 -10.00
N PHE A 776 -0.52 -33.37 -9.80
CA PHE A 776 -0.03 -34.19 -8.69
C PHE A 776 -0.21 -33.50 -7.35
N GLU A 777 0.04 -32.18 -7.24
CA GLU A 777 -0.24 -31.43 -6.00
C GLU A 777 -1.73 -31.42 -5.67
N LYS A 778 -2.61 -31.08 -6.63
CA LYS A 778 -4.08 -31.13 -6.41
C LYS A 778 -4.56 -32.53 -6.01
N LEU A 779 -4.03 -33.59 -6.63
CA LEU A 779 -4.35 -34.98 -6.27
C LEU A 779 -3.82 -35.36 -4.87
N THR A 780 -2.67 -34.81 -4.48
CA THR A 780 -2.06 -35.02 -3.16
C THR A 780 -2.85 -34.30 -2.07
N GLU A 781 -3.28 -33.06 -2.30
CA GLU A 781 -4.16 -32.32 -1.39
C GLU A 781 -5.52 -33.00 -1.23
N LEU A 782 -6.12 -33.48 -2.32
CA LEU A 782 -7.37 -34.25 -2.24
C LEU A 782 -7.21 -35.54 -1.44
N LYS A 783 -6.04 -36.18 -1.53
CA LYS A 783 -5.72 -37.38 -0.72
C LYS A 783 -5.54 -37.03 0.75
N LEU A 784 -4.85 -35.94 1.07
CA LEU A 784 -4.73 -35.45 2.45
C LEU A 784 -6.10 -35.09 3.06
N ALA A 785 -7.01 -34.51 2.26
CA ALA A 785 -8.37 -34.23 2.67
C ALA A 785 -9.20 -35.51 2.90
N GLU A 786 -9.03 -36.53 2.04
CA GLU A 786 -9.64 -37.85 2.19
C GLU A 786 -9.17 -38.53 3.49
N ASP A 787 -7.86 -38.51 3.76
CA ASP A 787 -7.27 -39.09 4.98
C ASP A 787 -7.77 -38.37 6.25
N ALA A 788 -7.91 -37.04 6.21
CA ALA A 788 -8.43 -36.25 7.33
C ALA A 788 -9.92 -36.57 7.63
N ILE A 789 -10.74 -36.76 6.59
CA ILE A 789 -12.14 -37.18 6.73
C ILE A 789 -12.21 -38.61 7.31
N HIS A 790 -11.41 -39.55 6.80
CA HIS A 790 -11.28 -40.89 7.36
C HIS A 790 -10.94 -40.88 8.85
N ALA A 791 -9.93 -40.10 9.26
CA ALA A 791 -9.51 -40.02 10.65
C ALA A 791 -10.61 -39.49 11.57
N THR A 792 -11.30 -38.43 11.14
CA THR A 792 -12.35 -37.77 11.92
C THR A 792 -13.57 -38.66 12.13
N TYR A 793 -14.07 -39.31 11.08
CA TYR A 793 -15.25 -40.16 11.17
C TYR A 793 -14.95 -41.50 11.84
N LYS A 794 -13.73 -42.04 11.72
CA LYS A 794 -13.30 -43.24 12.45
C LYS A 794 -13.38 -43.03 13.97
N LEU A 795 -12.93 -41.89 14.48
CA LEU A 795 -13.01 -41.56 15.91
C LEU A 795 -14.46 -41.42 16.39
N ARG A 796 -15.33 -40.75 15.60
CA ARG A 796 -16.75 -40.62 15.94
C ARG A 796 -17.49 -41.96 15.95
N LEU A 797 -17.30 -42.78 14.92
CA LEU A 797 -17.90 -44.13 14.84
C LEU A 797 -17.43 -45.02 15.99
N GLN A 798 -16.15 -44.94 16.36
CA GLN A 798 -15.62 -45.69 17.49
C GLN A 798 -16.26 -45.26 18.81
N SER A 799 -16.39 -43.95 19.06
CA SER A 799 -17.04 -43.43 20.27
C SER A 799 -18.50 -43.90 20.42
N ILE A 800 -19.24 -43.99 19.32
CA ILE A 800 -20.64 -44.49 19.34
C ILE A 800 -20.68 -45.99 19.62
N LYS A 801 -19.79 -46.76 18.99
CA LYS A 801 -19.66 -48.21 19.25
C LYS A 801 -19.29 -48.51 20.70
N ASP A 802 -18.38 -47.73 21.27
CA ASP A 802 -17.98 -47.87 22.67
C ASP A 802 -19.15 -47.55 23.61
N ALA A 803 -19.94 -46.51 23.31
CA ALA A 803 -21.15 -46.18 24.08
C ALA A 803 -22.23 -47.28 23.99
N VAL A 804 -22.42 -47.89 22.81
CA VAL A 804 -23.34 -49.03 22.64
C VAL A 804 -22.84 -50.26 23.41
N ALA A 805 -21.52 -50.52 23.41
CA ALA A 805 -20.93 -51.61 24.17
C ALA A 805 -21.11 -51.44 25.69
N GLU A 806 -20.89 -50.22 26.20
CA GLU A 806 -21.09 -49.88 27.61
C GLU A 806 -22.55 -50.09 28.04
N LYS A 807 -23.51 -49.65 27.21
CA LYS A 807 -24.94 -49.81 27.50
C LYS A 807 -25.37 -51.28 27.48
N ASN A 808 -24.83 -52.09 26.57
CA ASN A 808 -25.03 -53.53 26.58
C ASN A 808 -24.45 -54.20 27.84
N GLU A 809 -23.31 -53.72 28.34
CA GLU A 809 -22.73 -54.20 29.59
C GLU A 809 -23.60 -53.81 30.80
N ASN A 810 -24.25 -52.64 30.77
CA ASN A 810 -25.21 -52.22 31.80
C ASN A 810 -26.44 -53.13 31.85
N ILE A 811 -26.93 -53.65 30.72
CA ILE A 811 -28.00 -54.66 30.70
C ILE A 811 -27.53 -55.93 31.43
N LYS A 812 -26.33 -56.41 31.14
CA LYS A 812 -25.77 -57.61 31.80
C LYS A 812 -25.60 -57.40 33.30
N ARG A 813 -25.14 -56.22 33.72
CA ARG A 813 -25.04 -55.86 35.16
C ARG A 813 -26.40 -55.85 35.82
N ALA A 814 -27.41 -55.23 35.19
CA ALA A 814 -28.77 -55.21 35.71
C ALA A 814 -29.36 -56.62 35.86
N GLU A 815 -29.15 -57.51 34.87
CA GLU A 815 -29.57 -58.91 34.92
C GLU A 815 -28.98 -59.64 36.14
N VAL A 816 -27.65 -59.51 36.36
CA VAL A 816 -26.94 -60.11 37.50
C VAL A 816 -27.40 -59.52 38.84
N GLU A 817 -27.65 -58.22 38.92
CA GLU A 817 -28.17 -57.58 40.14
C GLU A 817 -29.56 -58.08 40.50
N THR A 818 -30.47 -58.23 39.52
CA THR A 818 -31.80 -58.81 39.76
C THR A 818 -31.73 -60.28 40.16
N GLU A 819 -30.81 -61.06 39.59
CA GLU A 819 -30.65 -62.48 39.94
C GLU A 819 -30.16 -62.63 41.39
N LYS A 820 -29.17 -61.83 41.80
CA LYS A 820 -28.73 -61.76 43.21
C LYS A 820 -29.84 -61.27 44.14
N ALA A 821 -30.61 -60.26 43.74
CA ALA A 821 -31.74 -59.77 44.52
C ALA A 821 -32.83 -60.84 44.70
N LEU A 822 -33.08 -61.65 43.67
CA LEU A 822 -34.01 -62.79 43.73
C LEU A 822 -33.49 -63.86 44.68
N GLU A 823 -32.20 -64.23 44.62
CA GLU A 823 -31.61 -65.20 45.56
C GLU A 823 -31.74 -64.76 47.01
N VAL A 824 -31.43 -63.49 47.31
CA VAL A 824 -31.57 -62.93 48.66
C VAL A 824 -33.02 -62.97 49.13
N LYS A 825 -33.98 -62.60 48.27
CA LYS A 825 -35.40 -62.60 48.63
C LYS A 825 -35.97 -64.00 48.79
N VAL A 826 -35.56 -64.95 47.96
CA VAL A 826 -35.94 -66.37 48.10
C VAL A 826 -35.37 -66.97 49.39
N ALA A 827 -34.13 -66.63 49.75
CA ALA A 827 -33.54 -67.05 51.02
C ALA A 827 -34.26 -66.43 52.24
N GLU A 828 -34.70 -65.17 52.13
CA GLU A 828 -35.50 -64.49 53.15
C GLU A 828 -36.86 -65.19 53.39
N VAL A 829 -37.54 -65.60 52.31
CA VAL A 829 -38.83 -66.32 52.40
C VAL A 829 -38.63 -67.72 52.99
N LYS A 830 -37.58 -68.46 52.59
CA LYS A 830 -37.31 -69.83 53.06
C LYS A 830 -36.86 -69.91 54.53
N ASN A 831 -36.31 -68.85 55.10
CA ASN A 831 -35.79 -68.83 56.49
C ASN A 831 -36.82 -68.40 57.56
N ARG A 832 -38.11 -68.25 57.23
CA ARG A 832 -39.15 -67.86 58.20
C ARG A 832 -39.69 -69.08 58.98
N VAL A 833 -39.81 -68.94 60.30
CA VAL A 833 -40.26 -70.00 61.22
C VAL A 833 -41.80 -70.06 61.26
N VAL A 834 -42.39 -71.25 61.12
CA VAL A 834 -43.84 -71.50 61.15
C VAL A 834 -44.32 -71.66 62.60
N LEU A 835 -45.29 -70.85 63.03
CA LEU A 835 -45.88 -70.89 64.38
C LEU A 835 -47.23 -71.64 64.37
N THR A 836 -47.50 -72.45 65.39
CA THR A 836 -48.82 -73.10 65.57
C THR A 836 -49.90 -72.10 66.04
N GLU A 837 -51.18 -72.37 65.77
CA GLU A 837 -52.31 -71.46 66.07
C GLU A 837 -52.39 -71.04 67.55
N VAL A 838 -51.91 -71.90 68.46
CA VAL A 838 -51.81 -71.62 69.91
C VAL A 838 -50.66 -70.66 70.23
N GLN A 839 -49.53 -70.80 69.54
CA GLN A 839 -48.37 -69.91 69.70
C GLN A 839 -48.60 -68.53 69.07
N LEU A 840 -49.41 -68.47 68.01
CA LEU A 840 -49.76 -67.24 67.31
C LEU A 840 -50.64 -66.33 68.15
N LYS A 841 -51.66 -66.88 68.83
CA LYS A 841 -52.48 -66.13 69.80
C LYS A 841 -51.69 -65.64 71.00
N LYS A 842 -50.67 -66.40 71.44
CA LYS A 842 -49.79 -65.97 72.55
C LYS A 842 -48.90 -64.80 72.12
N ALA A 843 -48.28 -64.88 70.95
CA ALA A 843 -47.42 -63.83 70.41
C ALA A 843 -48.20 -62.55 70.06
N GLU A 844 -49.41 -62.66 69.50
CA GLU A 844 -50.28 -61.50 69.24
C GLU A 844 -50.70 -60.81 70.55
N ASN A 845 -50.98 -61.56 71.62
CA ASN A 845 -51.33 -60.99 72.92
C ASN A 845 -50.13 -60.30 73.59
N GLU A 846 -48.92 -60.85 73.48
CA GLU A 846 -47.69 -60.19 73.97
C GLU A 846 -47.41 -58.90 73.19
N LEU A 847 -47.53 -58.90 71.85
CA LEU A 847 -47.32 -57.71 71.02
C LEU A 847 -48.37 -56.61 71.30
N ASN A 848 -49.63 -56.99 71.50
CA ASN A 848 -50.71 -56.06 71.88
C ASN A 848 -50.50 -55.49 73.28
N SER A 849 -49.94 -56.28 74.21
CA SER A 849 -49.59 -55.79 75.55
C SER A 849 -48.44 -54.78 75.49
N GLU A 850 -47.42 -55.02 74.67
CA GLU A 850 -46.27 -54.11 74.47
C GLU A 850 -46.71 -52.81 73.79
N PHE A 851 -47.58 -52.90 72.78
CA PHE A 851 -48.17 -51.75 72.09
C PHE A 851 -48.92 -50.84 73.07
N MET A 852 -49.73 -51.41 73.99
CA MET A 852 -50.47 -50.63 74.98
C MET A 852 -49.56 -49.96 76.03
N VAL A 853 -48.41 -50.56 76.36
CA VAL A 853 -47.40 -49.96 77.25
C VAL A 853 -46.69 -48.79 76.58
N ARG A 854 -46.21 -48.96 75.33
CA ARG A 854 -45.56 -47.89 74.55
C ARG A 854 -46.51 -46.74 74.25
N LYS A 855 -47.78 -47.04 73.94
CA LYS A 855 -48.84 -46.05 73.76
C LYS A 855 -49.10 -45.22 75.03
N ARG A 856 -49.09 -45.83 76.22
CA ARG A 856 -49.19 -45.09 77.51
C ARG A 856 -47.98 -44.22 77.81
N SER A 857 -46.76 -44.62 77.41
CA SER A 857 -45.58 -43.77 77.58
C SER A 857 -45.58 -42.54 76.67
N LEU A 858 -46.18 -42.64 75.48
CA LEU A 858 -46.34 -41.53 74.52
C LEU A 858 -47.35 -40.47 74.99
N LEU A 859 -48.33 -40.82 75.84
CA LEU A 859 -49.35 -39.91 76.39
C LEU A 859 -48.88 -39.03 77.56
N ARG A 860 -47.59 -39.10 77.97
CA ARG A 860 -47.03 -38.34 79.11
C ARG A 860 -46.18 -37.12 78.72
N THR A 861 -46.14 -36.73 77.45
CA THR A 861 -45.35 -35.60 76.92
C THR A 861 -46.25 -34.42 76.47
N THR A 862 -45.77 -33.17 76.56
CA THR A 862 -46.58 -31.93 76.62
C THR A 862 -46.85 -31.20 75.29
N ASN A 863 -46.81 -31.86 74.11
CA ASN A 863 -47.05 -31.17 72.82
C ASN A 863 -47.97 -31.98 71.88
N SER A 864 -49.12 -31.44 71.45
CA SER A 864 -50.23 -32.24 70.87
C SER A 864 -50.06 -32.60 69.39
N GLU A 865 -49.28 -31.87 68.61
CA GLU A 865 -49.14 -32.10 67.16
C GLU A 865 -48.13 -33.22 66.81
N THR A 866 -47.15 -33.46 67.68
CA THR A 866 -46.14 -34.53 67.51
C THR A 866 -46.66 -35.91 67.93
N ILE A 867 -47.71 -35.96 68.75
CA ILE A 867 -48.31 -37.20 69.26
C ILE A 867 -49.04 -37.95 68.14
N ALA A 868 -49.80 -37.25 67.28
CA ALA A 868 -50.59 -37.88 66.22
C ALA A 868 -49.71 -38.61 65.18
N LYS A 869 -48.63 -37.97 64.70
CA LYS A 869 -47.70 -38.59 63.73
C LYS A 869 -46.89 -39.75 64.34
N ALA A 870 -46.51 -39.65 65.62
CA ALA A 870 -45.81 -40.72 66.32
C ALA A 870 -46.73 -41.91 66.61
N GLU A 871 -48.01 -41.66 66.93
CA GLU A 871 -49.02 -42.70 67.12
C GLU A 871 -49.37 -43.41 65.81
N ASP A 872 -49.46 -42.68 64.69
CA ASP A 872 -49.70 -43.28 63.36
C ASP A 872 -48.52 -44.12 62.88
N SER A 873 -47.28 -43.66 63.11
CA SER A 873 -46.08 -44.43 62.77
C SER A 873 -45.93 -45.68 63.65
N LEU A 874 -46.29 -45.60 64.94
CA LEU A 874 -46.28 -46.74 65.87
C LEU A 874 -47.40 -47.74 65.54
N ASN A 875 -48.61 -47.25 65.19
CA ASN A 875 -49.70 -48.08 64.69
C ASN A 875 -49.29 -48.84 63.44
N LYS A 876 -48.66 -48.15 62.48
CA LYS A 876 -48.18 -48.77 61.24
C LYS A 876 -47.11 -49.83 61.52
N GLU A 877 -46.14 -49.54 62.39
CA GLU A 877 -45.09 -50.50 62.77
C GLU A 877 -45.65 -51.78 63.41
N PHE A 878 -46.59 -51.66 64.35
CA PHE A 878 -47.18 -52.83 65.02
C PHE A 878 -48.20 -53.56 64.13
N THR A 879 -48.92 -52.86 63.25
CA THR A 879 -49.80 -53.47 62.24
C THR A 879 -48.99 -54.27 61.22
N ASP A 880 -47.84 -53.73 60.79
CA ASP A 880 -46.92 -54.43 59.89
C ASP A 880 -46.32 -55.67 60.58
N LYS A 881 -45.91 -55.58 61.86
CA LYS A 881 -45.43 -56.74 62.64
C LYS A 881 -46.51 -57.82 62.84
N ILE A 882 -47.75 -57.44 63.13
CA ILE A 882 -48.88 -58.40 63.21
C ILE A 882 -49.17 -59.01 61.83
N SER A 883 -49.09 -58.24 60.75
CA SER A 883 -49.27 -58.76 59.39
C SER A 883 -48.19 -59.79 59.01
N VAL A 884 -46.94 -59.55 59.41
CA VAL A 884 -45.81 -60.46 59.19
C VAL A 884 -45.97 -61.73 60.04
N LEU A 885 -46.44 -61.61 61.27
CA LEU A 885 -46.76 -62.77 62.13
C LEU A 885 -47.92 -63.60 61.56
N ARG A 886 -48.98 -62.98 61.04
CA ARG A 886 -50.10 -63.69 60.39
C ARG A 886 -49.69 -64.36 59.08
N LYS A 887 -48.82 -63.73 58.30
CA LYS A 887 -48.24 -64.33 57.09
C LYS A 887 -47.30 -65.51 57.36
N SER A 888 -46.82 -65.69 58.60
CA SER A 888 -46.04 -66.87 59.00
C SER A 888 -46.88 -68.12 59.34
N ALA A 889 -48.22 -68.00 59.38
CA ALA A 889 -49.15 -69.07 59.75
C ALA A 889 -49.61 -69.94 58.55
N GLU A 890 -49.77 -69.33 57.37
CA GLU A 890 -50.21 -70.01 56.15
C GLU A 890 -49.01 -70.23 55.24
N LYS A 891 -48.46 -71.45 55.26
CA LYS A 891 -47.33 -71.82 54.41
C LYS A 891 -47.81 -72.01 52.97
N ASP A 892 -47.61 -71.01 52.11
CA ASP A 892 -47.69 -71.19 50.65
C ASP A 892 -46.49 -70.55 49.92
N GLU A 893 -45.29 -70.99 50.32
CA GLU A 893 -43.97 -70.55 49.82
C GLU A 893 -43.90 -70.47 48.28
N ALA A 894 -44.60 -71.37 47.58
CA ALA A 894 -44.59 -71.43 46.12
C ALA A 894 -45.27 -70.22 45.48
N LYS A 895 -46.34 -69.70 46.07
CA LYS A 895 -47.09 -68.56 45.52
C LYS A 895 -46.33 -67.25 45.69
N GLU A 896 -45.74 -67.02 46.86
CA GLU A 896 -45.01 -65.79 47.19
C GLU A 896 -43.69 -65.68 46.40
N ILE A 897 -42.96 -66.79 46.25
CA ILE A 897 -41.76 -66.83 45.39
C ILE A 897 -42.13 -66.52 43.94
N ASN A 898 -43.27 -67.01 43.46
CA ASN A 898 -43.72 -66.78 42.09
C ASN A 898 -44.15 -65.32 41.86
N GLU A 899 -44.82 -64.69 42.83
CA GLU A 899 -45.20 -63.26 42.76
C GLU A 899 -43.98 -62.34 42.79
N VAL A 900 -43.00 -62.59 43.69
CA VAL A 900 -41.76 -61.82 43.77
C VAL A 900 -40.90 -62.01 42.52
N SER A 901 -40.78 -63.24 42.02
CA SER A 901 -40.09 -63.54 40.77
C SER A 901 -40.72 -62.80 39.60
N LYS A 902 -42.06 -62.79 39.52
CA LYS A 902 -42.79 -62.11 38.44
C LYS A 902 -42.63 -60.59 38.50
N ALA A 903 -42.63 -59.99 39.69
CA ALA A 903 -42.42 -58.54 39.86
C ALA A 903 -41.00 -58.10 39.49
N LEU A 904 -39.96 -58.81 39.94
CA LEU A 904 -38.56 -58.53 39.60
C LEU A 904 -38.29 -58.73 38.10
N LYS A 905 -38.93 -59.74 37.49
CA LYS A 905 -38.82 -59.97 36.05
C LYS A 905 -39.45 -58.84 35.23
N LEU A 906 -40.54 -58.26 35.72
CA LEU A 906 -41.22 -57.13 35.07
C LEU A 906 -40.41 -55.82 35.20
N ASP A 907 -39.73 -55.59 36.33
CA ASP A 907 -38.79 -54.47 36.49
C ASP A 907 -37.55 -54.61 35.59
N LEU A 908 -36.99 -55.82 35.50
CA LEU A 908 -35.91 -56.12 34.58
C LEU A 908 -36.32 -55.89 33.14
N ASP A 909 -37.49 -56.39 32.72
CA ASP A 909 -38.03 -56.20 31.37
C ASP A 909 -38.25 -54.71 31.05
N HIS A 910 -38.71 -53.91 32.02
CA HIS A 910 -38.85 -52.47 31.85
C HIS A 910 -37.50 -51.76 31.66
N LYS A 911 -36.51 -52.06 32.52
CA LYS A 911 -35.14 -51.51 32.37
C LYS A 911 -34.49 -51.93 31.06
N ARG A 912 -34.69 -53.19 30.66
CA ARG A 912 -34.19 -53.74 29.39
C ARG A 912 -34.78 -53.00 28.22
N LYS A 913 -36.08 -52.70 28.25
CA LYS A 913 -36.77 -51.92 27.22
C LYS A 913 -36.21 -50.50 27.10
N VAL A 914 -36.06 -49.77 28.22
CA VAL A 914 -35.54 -48.39 28.21
C VAL A 914 -34.10 -48.35 27.67
N ILE A 915 -33.22 -49.24 28.13
CA ILE A 915 -31.82 -49.26 27.66
C ILE A 915 -31.75 -49.71 26.19
N THR A 916 -32.64 -50.60 25.74
CA THR A 916 -32.70 -51.04 24.34
C THR A 916 -33.18 -49.91 23.42
N GLU A 917 -34.15 -49.09 23.83
CA GLU A 917 -34.57 -47.90 23.08
C GLU A 917 -33.42 -46.87 22.97
N GLU A 918 -32.61 -46.69 24.01
CA GLU A 918 -31.40 -45.86 23.95
C GLU A 918 -30.33 -46.43 23.01
N ILE A 919 -30.12 -47.76 23.01
CA ILE A 919 -29.21 -48.45 22.10
C ILE A 919 -29.69 -48.28 20.65
N ASP A 920 -30.98 -48.48 20.38
CA ASP A 920 -31.56 -48.32 19.03
C ASP A 920 -31.40 -46.89 18.51
N SER A 921 -31.56 -45.89 19.40
CA SER A 921 -31.28 -44.48 19.06
C SER A 921 -29.81 -44.27 18.66
N LYS A 922 -28.86 -44.89 19.38
CA LYS A 922 -27.43 -44.77 19.09
C LYS A 922 -27.01 -45.54 17.84
N VAL A 923 -27.61 -46.69 17.58
CA VAL A 923 -27.42 -47.46 16.33
C VAL A 923 -27.96 -46.68 15.12
N LYS A 924 -29.07 -45.96 15.28
CA LYS A 924 -29.58 -45.07 14.23
C LYS A 924 -28.64 -43.89 13.96
N GLU A 925 -28.08 -43.29 15.02
CA GLU A 925 -27.04 -42.26 14.91
C GLU A 925 -25.78 -42.78 14.20
N GLU A 926 -25.36 -44.02 14.48
CA GLU A 926 -24.27 -44.70 13.78
C GLU A 926 -24.54 -44.78 12.27
N ALA A 927 -25.73 -45.24 11.88
CA ALA A 927 -26.12 -45.39 10.48
C ALA A 927 -26.22 -44.06 9.73
N GLU A 928 -26.67 -42.99 10.39
CA GLU A 928 -26.74 -41.65 9.80
C GLU A 928 -25.35 -41.04 9.58
N ILE A 929 -24.44 -41.20 10.56
CA ILE A 929 -23.04 -40.75 10.43
C ILE A 929 -22.31 -41.53 9.34
N GLN A 930 -22.58 -42.82 9.20
CA GLN A 930 -22.00 -43.64 8.12
C GLN A 930 -22.48 -43.21 6.73
N LYS A 931 -23.74 -42.79 6.60
CA LYS A 931 -24.26 -42.20 5.36
C LYS A 931 -23.64 -40.84 5.05
N GLU A 932 -23.50 -39.96 6.04
CA GLU A 932 -22.85 -38.66 5.87
C GLU A 932 -21.39 -38.83 5.43
N TYR A 933 -20.67 -39.76 6.07
CA TYR A 933 -19.31 -40.11 5.75
C TYR A 933 -19.15 -40.57 4.28
N GLN A 934 -20.01 -41.49 3.82
CA GLN A 934 -19.99 -41.95 2.43
C GLN A 934 -20.29 -40.81 1.45
N SER A 935 -21.27 -39.95 1.76
CA SER A 935 -21.61 -38.81 0.92
C SER A 935 -20.44 -37.82 0.75
N ARG A 936 -19.64 -37.61 1.79
CA ARG A 936 -18.44 -36.75 1.70
C ARG A 936 -17.33 -37.38 0.87
N LEU A 937 -17.12 -38.70 0.97
CA LEU A 937 -16.17 -39.43 0.13
C LEU A 937 -16.57 -39.38 -1.35
N ASP A 938 -17.86 -39.56 -1.65
CA ASP A 938 -18.36 -39.49 -3.03
C ASP A 938 -18.13 -38.09 -3.65
N LEU A 939 -18.32 -37.03 -2.87
CA LEU A 939 -18.06 -35.64 -3.27
C LEU A 939 -16.57 -35.38 -3.58
N LEU A 940 -15.66 -35.96 -2.79
CA LEU A 940 -14.22 -35.92 -3.08
C LEU A 940 -13.87 -36.75 -4.32
N GLY A 941 -14.53 -37.90 -4.52
CA GLY A 941 -14.38 -38.73 -5.72
C GLY A 941 -14.76 -37.99 -7.01
N ILE A 942 -15.83 -37.20 -6.98
CA ILE A 942 -16.23 -36.34 -8.11
C ILE A 942 -15.16 -35.27 -8.39
N LYS A 943 -14.65 -34.61 -7.34
CA LYS A 943 -13.57 -33.61 -7.49
C LYS A 943 -12.28 -34.23 -8.03
N ARG A 944 -11.91 -35.43 -7.57
CA ARG A 944 -10.76 -36.18 -8.07
C ARG A 944 -10.90 -36.48 -9.56
N LYS A 945 -12.05 -37.01 -10.00
CA LYS A 945 -12.32 -37.25 -11.44
C LYS A 945 -12.23 -35.97 -12.28
N THR A 946 -12.72 -34.85 -11.77
CA THR A 946 -12.67 -33.56 -12.47
C THR A 946 -11.22 -33.10 -12.68
N VAL A 947 -10.36 -33.24 -11.67
CA VAL A 947 -8.91 -32.95 -11.77
C VAL A 947 -8.19 -33.97 -12.65
N GLU A 948 -8.64 -35.23 -12.69
CA GLU A 948 -8.10 -36.27 -13.57
C GLU A 948 -8.42 -36.02 -15.06
N GLU A 949 -9.52 -35.34 -15.37
CA GLU A 949 -9.99 -35.02 -16.73
C GLU A 949 -9.50 -33.65 -17.28
N GLU A 950 -8.90 -32.78 -16.45
CA GLU A 950 -8.24 -31.55 -16.91
C GLU A 950 -7.05 -31.89 -17.84
N LYS A 951 -6.97 -31.25 -19.03
CA LYS A 951 -5.81 -31.33 -19.93
C LYS A 951 -4.64 -30.53 -19.35
N ASP A 952 -3.45 -31.11 -19.33
CA ASP A 952 -2.25 -30.45 -18.81
C ASP A 952 -1.94 -29.16 -19.60
N ASP A 953 -1.98 -28.01 -18.92
CA ASP A 953 -1.34 -26.79 -19.40
C ASP A 953 0.17 -27.06 -19.50
N VAL A 954 0.74 -26.78 -20.68
CA VAL A 954 2.19 -26.91 -20.90
C VAL A 954 2.90 -25.92 -19.97
N PRO A 955 3.79 -26.37 -19.07
CA PRO A 955 4.54 -25.47 -18.20
C PRO A 955 5.27 -24.38 -19.00
N GLU A 956 5.22 -23.13 -18.53
CA GLU A 956 5.91 -21.98 -19.16
C GLU A 956 7.39 -22.26 -19.46
N GLU A 957 8.06 -23.07 -18.63
CA GLU A 957 9.46 -23.47 -18.78
C GLU A 957 9.71 -24.33 -20.04
N ILE A 958 8.75 -25.17 -20.44
CA ILE A 958 8.80 -25.94 -21.71
C ILE A 958 8.60 -25.00 -22.90
N THR A 959 7.80 -23.94 -22.74
CA THR A 959 7.61 -22.87 -23.72
C THR A 959 8.88 -22.00 -23.85
N LEU A 960 9.64 -21.79 -22.79
CA LEU A 960 10.91 -21.06 -22.80
C LEU A 960 12.06 -21.86 -23.40
N THR A 961 12.13 -23.17 -23.13
CA THR A 961 13.14 -24.04 -23.73
C THR A 961 12.91 -24.21 -25.23
N SER A 962 11.65 -24.24 -25.66
CA SER A 962 11.27 -24.21 -27.09
C SER A 962 11.45 -22.83 -27.71
N LYS A 963 11.17 -21.72 -26.99
CA LYS A 963 11.46 -20.34 -27.43
C LYS A 963 12.97 -20.06 -27.56
N ARG A 964 13.83 -20.50 -26.64
CA ARG A 964 15.31 -20.42 -26.78
C ARG A 964 15.78 -21.20 -28.02
N LYS A 965 15.31 -22.43 -28.23
CA LYS A 965 15.61 -23.23 -29.44
C LYS A 965 15.05 -22.65 -30.76
N ILE A 966 13.97 -21.88 -30.71
CA ILE A 966 13.44 -21.14 -31.88
C ILE A 966 14.26 -19.86 -32.10
N ARG A 967 14.61 -19.13 -31.04
CA ARG A 967 15.45 -17.93 -31.08
C ARG A 967 16.84 -18.25 -31.66
N ASP A 968 17.42 -19.41 -31.34
CA ASP A 968 18.69 -19.88 -31.92
C ASP A 968 18.72 -19.96 -33.46
N ARG A 969 17.56 -20.00 -34.13
CA ARG A 969 17.47 -19.98 -35.60
C ARG A 969 17.54 -18.57 -36.19
N PHE A 970 17.32 -17.52 -35.39
CA PHE A 970 17.25 -16.12 -35.81
C PHE A 970 18.35 -15.24 -35.20
N ILE A 971 19.20 -15.83 -34.34
CA ILE A 971 20.35 -15.18 -33.72
C ILE A 971 21.54 -15.14 -34.70
N ASN A 972 22.20 -13.98 -34.80
CA ASN A 972 23.39 -13.78 -35.63
C ASN A 972 24.63 -14.52 -35.05
N ASP A 973 25.70 -14.64 -35.83
CA ASP A 973 26.89 -15.41 -35.43
C ASP A 973 27.59 -14.84 -34.19
N PHE A 974 27.64 -13.51 -34.04
CA PHE A 974 28.27 -12.87 -32.89
C PHE A 974 27.45 -13.05 -31.61
N GLU A 975 26.14 -12.79 -31.61
CA GLU A 975 25.24 -13.03 -30.48
C GLU A 975 25.27 -14.49 -30.05
N ARG A 976 25.36 -15.45 -30.99
CA ARG A 976 25.53 -16.88 -30.66
C ARG A 976 26.84 -17.14 -29.92
N LYS A 977 27.95 -16.60 -30.41
CA LYS A 977 29.28 -16.75 -29.78
C LYS A 977 29.31 -16.08 -28.41
N PHE A 978 28.76 -14.86 -28.31
CA PHE A 978 28.65 -14.09 -27.08
C PHE A 978 27.83 -14.84 -26.03
N ASN A 979 26.63 -15.31 -26.35
CA ASN A 979 25.78 -16.05 -25.41
C ASN A 979 26.46 -17.32 -24.88
N LYS A 980 27.19 -18.06 -25.74
CA LYS A 980 27.96 -19.24 -25.33
C LYS A 980 29.09 -18.90 -24.36
N GLU A 981 29.80 -17.81 -24.61
CA GLU A 981 30.86 -17.33 -23.73
C GLU A 981 30.28 -16.79 -22.40
N PHE A 982 29.15 -16.08 -22.47
CA PHE A 982 28.39 -15.62 -21.31
C PHE A 982 27.98 -16.77 -20.40
N ASP A 983 27.38 -17.84 -20.93
CA ASP A 983 27.00 -19.03 -20.17
C ASP A 983 28.22 -19.69 -19.47
N THR A 984 29.38 -19.66 -20.14
CA THR A 984 30.64 -20.16 -19.55
C THR A 984 31.10 -19.29 -18.37
N LEU A 985 30.91 -17.98 -18.46
CA LEU A 985 31.20 -17.04 -17.36
C LEU A 985 30.23 -17.19 -16.18
N VAL A 986 28.96 -17.51 -16.45
CA VAL A 986 27.94 -17.77 -15.41
C VAL A 986 28.35 -18.97 -14.57
N GLU A 987 28.70 -20.09 -15.21
CA GLU A 987 29.15 -21.30 -14.50
C GLU A 987 30.43 -21.06 -13.68
N LYS A 988 31.32 -20.15 -14.13
CA LYS A 988 32.54 -19.80 -13.41
C LYS A 988 32.30 -18.95 -12.15
N ASN A 989 31.22 -18.15 -12.10
CA ASN A 989 30.99 -17.13 -11.06
C ASN A 989 29.79 -17.40 -10.14
N LYS A 990 29.13 -18.56 -10.28
CA LYS A 990 27.83 -18.93 -9.70
C LYS A 990 27.60 -18.50 -8.23
N ASP A 991 28.60 -18.71 -7.36
CA ASP A 991 28.45 -18.47 -5.91
C ASP A 991 29.26 -17.28 -5.36
N SER A 992 30.27 -16.81 -6.09
CA SER A 992 31.20 -15.78 -5.62
C SER A 992 30.71 -14.37 -5.90
N GLY A 993 30.00 -14.18 -7.02
CA GLY A 993 29.51 -12.87 -7.44
C GLY A 993 28.31 -12.37 -6.63
N LEU A 994 27.35 -13.27 -6.36
CA LEU A 994 26.10 -12.92 -5.66
C LEU A 994 26.36 -12.32 -4.27
N LYS A 995 27.35 -12.84 -3.54
CA LYS A 995 27.72 -12.34 -2.20
C LYS A 995 28.17 -10.88 -2.21
N ASN A 996 28.75 -10.41 -3.31
CA ASN A 996 29.23 -9.02 -3.44
C ASN A 996 28.09 -8.01 -3.69
N LEU A 997 26.89 -8.50 -4.03
CA LEU A 997 25.74 -7.66 -4.38
C LEU A 997 24.79 -7.37 -3.21
N GLY A 998 24.97 -8.02 -2.06
CA GLY A 998 24.02 -8.00 -0.95
C GLY A 998 23.64 -6.58 -0.52
N ALA A 999 22.32 -6.30 -0.49
CA ALA A 999 21.68 -5.03 -0.12
C ALA A 999 21.96 -3.82 -1.04
N ASN A 1000 22.83 -3.95 -2.03
CA ASN A 1000 23.14 -2.89 -2.98
C ASN A 1000 22.14 -2.85 -4.14
N VAL A 1001 21.83 -1.64 -4.62
CA VAL A 1001 21.01 -1.45 -5.82
C VAL A 1001 21.78 -1.91 -7.04
N ILE A 1002 21.23 -2.90 -7.75
CA ILE A 1002 21.85 -3.52 -8.93
C ILE A 1002 21.26 -2.99 -10.25
N ALA A 1003 20.03 -2.51 -10.20
CA ALA A 1003 19.25 -2.05 -11.35
C ALA A 1003 18.10 -1.14 -10.89
N ASP A 1004 17.50 -0.43 -11.82
CA ASP A 1004 16.32 0.41 -11.60
C ASP A 1004 15.28 0.23 -12.71
N PHE A 1005 14.02 0.45 -12.33
CA PHE A 1005 12.88 0.41 -13.22
C PHE A 1005 11.94 1.59 -12.96
N THR A 1006 11.11 1.91 -13.93
CA THR A 1006 10.02 2.87 -13.85
C THR A 1006 8.69 2.13 -13.95
N VAL A 1007 7.75 2.56 -13.13
CA VAL A 1007 6.37 2.08 -13.11
C VAL A 1007 5.44 3.27 -13.37
N TYR A 1008 4.51 3.09 -14.32
CA TYR A 1008 3.66 4.15 -14.87
C TYR A 1008 2.39 4.45 -14.06
N ASP A 1009 2.11 3.73 -12.97
CA ASP A 1009 0.98 3.99 -12.07
C ASP A 1009 1.31 3.60 -10.61
N ASP A 1010 0.47 4.02 -9.65
CA ASP A 1010 0.64 3.76 -8.21
C ASP A 1010 0.39 2.28 -7.87
N ASP A 1011 1.35 1.44 -8.21
CA ASP A 1011 1.28 -0.01 -8.04
C ASP A 1011 1.21 -0.43 -6.57
N GLY A 1012 0.06 -0.95 -6.16
CA GLY A 1012 0.07 -2.00 -5.15
C GLY A 1012 -0.28 -1.57 -3.74
N CYS A 1013 -1.22 -0.66 -3.55
CA CYS A 1013 -1.92 -0.53 -2.25
C CYS A 1013 -3.43 -0.83 -2.34
N TYR A 1014 -3.94 -1.16 -3.54
CA TYR A 1014 -5.37 -1.43 -3.77
C TYR A 1014 -5.77 -2.92 -3.76
N ALA A 1015 -4.82 -3.84 -3.99
CA ALA A 1015 -5.09 -5.27 -4.10
C ALA A 1015 -4.82 -6.03 -2.79
N CYS A 1016 -5.52 -5.68 -1.70
CA CYS A 1016 -5.54 -6.53 -0.51
C CYS A 1016 -6.63 -7.60 -0.69
N ASP A 1017 -6.26 -8.88 -0.78
CA ASP A 1017 -7.25 -9.96 -0.63
C ASP A 1017 -7.64 -10.05 0.85
N THR A 1018 -8.78 -9.44 1.16
CA THR A 1018 -9.38 -9.43 2.51
C THR A 1018 -9.64 -10.82 3.09
N LYS A 1019 -9.59 -11.89 2.28
CA LYS A 1019 -9.88 -13.27 2.72
C LYS A 1019 -8.71 -13.98 3.42
N ASN A 1020 -7.48 -13.49 3.28
CA ASN A 1020 -6.27 -14.20 3.76
C ASN A 1020 -5.65 -13.62 5.04
N VAL A 1021 -6.32 -12.69 5.72
CA VAL A 1021 -5.76 -11.99 6.87
C VAL A 1021 -6.41 -12.48 8.18
N LYS A 1022 -5.63 -13.08 9.08
CA LYS A 1022 -6.08 -13.37 10.45
C LYS A 1022 -6.45 -12.05 11.15
N HIS A 1023 -7.59 -11.99 11.83
CA HIS A 1023 -7.96 -10.85 12.64
C HIS A 1023 -6.91 -10.64 13.75
N LYS A 1024 -6.14 -9.55 13.68
CA LYS A 1024 -5.26 -9.11 14.76
C LYS A 1024 -6.01 -8.11 15.62
N GLU A 1025 -6.33 -8.43 16.87
CA GLU A 1025 -7.10 -7.53 17.71
C GLU A 1025 -6.28 -6.32 18.22
N LEU A 1026 -6.95 -5.21 18.53
CA LEU A 1026 -6.34 -3.94 18.90
C LEU A 1026 -5.42 -4.08 20.12
N THR A 1027 -4.18 -3.58 20.03
CA THR A 1027 -3.23 -3.63 21.15
C THR A 1027 -3.65 -2.70 22.30
N PRO A 1028 -3.64 -3.15 23.56
CA PRO A 1028 -4.03 -2.32 24.70
C PRO A 1028 -2.97 -1.28 25.09
N LEU A 1029 -3.42 -0.16 25.67
CA LEU A 1029 -2.57 0.81 26.37
C LEU A 1029 -2.40 0.43 27.85
N ALA A 1030 -1.16 0.41 28.33
CA ALA A 1030 -0.88 0.44 29.76
C ALA A 1030 -0.88 1.92 30.23
N MET A 1031 -1.93 2.34 30.95
CA MET A 1031 -2.13 3.73 31.38
C MET A 1031 -1.99 3.85 32.90
N PRO A 1032 -1.49 4.98 33.42
CA PRO A 1032 -1.43 5.19 34.86
C PRO A 1032 -2.84 5.34 35.43
N ILE A 1033 -3.11 4.65 36.54
CA ILE A 1033 -4.42 4.66 37.20
C ILE A 1033 -4.26 5.17 38.62
N SER A 1034 -5.01 6.23 38.95
CA SER A 1034 -5.13 6.74 40.31
C SER A 1034 -6.49 6.45 40.94
N ARG A 1035 -6.51 6.13 42.24
CA ARG A 1035 -7.74 6.01 43.04
C ARG A 1035 -7.57 6.61 44.43
N ILE A 1036 -8.65 7.16 44.98
CA ILE A 1036 -8.70 7.52 46.41
C ILE A 1036 -9.35 6.38 47.20
N VAL A 1037 -8.72 6.02 48.30
CA VAL A 1037 -9.23 5.02 49.25
C VAL A 1037 -9.41 5.71 50.60
N ALA A 1038 -10.62 5.66 51.16
CA ALA A 1038 -10.86 6.19 52.49
C ALA A 1038 -10.30 5.25 53.56
N TYR A 1039 -9.58 5.79 54.53
CA TYR A 1039 -9.11 5.04 55.68
C TYR A 1039 -10.25 4.82 56.68
N ASN A 1040 -10.43 3.57 57.11
CA ASN A 1040 -11.35 3.22 58.19
C ASN A 1040 -10.60 2.38 59.23
N GLN A 1041 -10.60 2.83 60.49
CA GLN A 1041 -9.92 2.15 61.59
C GLN A 1041 -10.53 0.79 61.94
N ASN A 1042 -11.84 0.63 61.70
CA ASN A 1042 -12.61 -0.53 62.16
C ASN A 1042 -12.88 -1.56 61.06
N LYS A 1043 -12.54 -1.26 59.80
CA LYS A 1043 -12.87 -2.13 58.66
C LYS A 1043 -11.84 -2.02 57.53
N GLU A 1044 -11.50 -3.15 56.93
CA GLU A 1044 -10.76 -3.19 55.67
C GLU A 1044 -11.53 -2.45 54.57
N THR A 1045 -10.83 -1.59 53.83
CA THR A 1045 -11.46 -0.82 52.75
C THR A 1045 -11.02 -1.40 51.41
N ILE A 1046 -12.00 -1.70 50.55
CA ILE A 1046 -11.80 -2.36 49.27
C ILE A 1046 -12.02 -1.36 48.13
N SER A 1047 -11.11 -1.34 47.16
CA SER A 1047 -11.23 -0.58 45.92
C SER A 1047 -11.07 -1.51 44.72
N LYS A 1048 -12.12 -1.61 43.90
CA LYS A 1048 -12.09 -2.33 42.62
C LYS A 1048 -11.61 -1.42 41.49
N VAL A 1049 -10.70 -1.94 40.66
CA VAL A 1049 -10.10 -1.23 39.53
C VAL A 1049 -10.12 -2.14 38.31
N GLN A 1050 -10.83 -1.71 37.29
CA GLN A 1050 -10.76 -2.30 35.97
C GLN A 1050 -9.53 -1.73 35.23
N ILE A 1051 -8.56 -2.58 34.93
CA ILE A 1051 -7.30 -2.20 34.28
C ILE A 1051 -7.43 -2.29 32.75
N LEU A 1052 -7.90 -3.44 32.24
CA LEU A 1052 -8.25 -3.59 30.83
C LEU A 1052 -9.71 -3.16 30.63
N ASN A 1053 -9.91 -2.19 29.74
CA ASN A 1053 -11.24 -1.72 29.35
C ASN A 1053 -12.00 -2.82 28.59
N ASN A 1054 -13.34 -2.79 28.63
CA ASN A 1054 -14.24 -3.67 27.87
C ASN A 1054 -14.11 -3.56 26.34
N LEU A 1055 -13.23 -2.71 25.82
CA LEU A 1055 -12.87 -2.65 24.40
C LEU A 1055 -11.81 -3.69 24.01
N TYR A 1056 -11.11 -4.29 24.96
CA TYR A 1056 -10.06 -5.26 24.73
C TYR A 1056 -10.51 -6.66 25.12
N HIS A 1057 -10.24 -7.62 24.26
CA HIS A 1057 -10.76 -8.96 24.41
C HIS A 1057 -9.91 -9.77 25.42
N PRO A 1058 -10.54 -10.45 26.39
CA PRO A 1058 -9.83 -11.13 27.49
C PRO A 1058 -9.05 -12.40 27.09
N ASP A 1059 -9.30 -12.99 25.92
CA ASP A 1059 -8.58 -14.19 25.45
C ASP A 1059 -7.16 -13.90 24.95
N PHE A 1060 -6.84 -12.65 24.59
CA PHE A 1060 -5.55 -12.30 23.99
C PHE A 1060 -4.60 -11.62 24.97
N PHE A 1061 -5.14 -10.93 25.98
CA PHE A 1061 -4.35 -10.14 26.92
C PHE A 1061 -4.69 -10.48 28.37
N GLU A 1062 -3.69 -10.41 29.24
CA GLU A 1062 -3.88 -10.48 30.70
C GLU A 1062 -3.02 -9.47 31.43
N VAL A 1063 -3.43 -9.17 32.67
CA VAL A 1063 -2.74 -8.26 33.57
C VAL A 1063 -2.01 -9.04 34.64
N VAL A 1064 -0.74 -8.70 34.84
CA VAL A 1064 0.12 -9.25 35.90
C VAL A 1064 0.60 -8.11 36.79
N ILE A 1065 0.86 -8.38 38.06
CA ILE A 1065 1.39 -7.40 39.03
C ILE A 1065 2.85 -7.76 39.33
N ASN A 1066 3.75 -6.77 39.25
CA ASN A 1066 5.20 -6.99 39.41
C ASN A 1066 5.74 -6.58 40.80
N ALA A 1067 4.89 -6.11 41.72
CA ALA A 1067 5.31 -5.66 43.04
C ALA A 1067 4.23 -5.81 44.13
N VAL A 1068 4.65 -6.01 45.38
CA VAL A 1068 3.74 -6.09 46.53
C VAL A 1068 3.43 -4.67 47.02
N PRO A 1069 2.15 -4.28 47.13
CA PRO A 1069 1.75 -2.97 47.65
C PRO A 1069 2.22 -2.81 49.11
N LYS A 1070 2.58 -1.58 49.48
CA LYS A 1070 3.19 -1.29 50.78
C LYS A 1070 2.19 -1.36 51.93
N PHE A 1071 0.96 -0.90 51.71
CA PHE A 1071 -0.06 -0.78 52.76
C PHE A 1071 -1.27 -1.70 52.54
N GLY A 1072 -1.48 -2.22 51.34
CA GLY A 1072 -2.62 -3.09 51.00
C GLY A 1072 -2.25 -4.54 50.64
N SER A 1073 -3.23 -5.24 50.07
CA SER A 1073 -3.10 -6.52 49.38
C SER A 1073 -3.94 -6.52 48.09
N ILE A 1074 -3.55 -7.33 47.10
CA ILE A 1074 -4.18 -7.36 45.77
C ILE A 1074 -4.72 -8.76 45.49
N LYS A 1075 -5.90 -8.83 44.89
CA LYS A 1075 -6.47 -10.04 44.28
C LYS A 1075 -7.09 -9.68 42.93
N PHE A 1076 -7.19 -10.67 42.04
CA PHE A 1076 -7.98 -10.57 40.82
C PHE A 1076 -9.32 -11.26 41.02
N GLU A 1077 -10.40 -10.58 40.67
CA GLU A 1077 -11.76 -11.17 40.58
C GLU A 1077 -12.18 -11.22 39.11
N ASP A 1078 -12.85 -12.31 38.74
CA ASP A 1078 -13.45 -12.45 37.42
C ASP A 1078 -14.83 -11.78 37.41
N GLU A 1079 -15.02 -10.81 36.53
CA GLU A 1079 -16.34 -10.20 36.25
C GLU A 1079 -16.77 -10.49 34.81
N VAL A 1080 -18.09 -10.41 34.56
CA VAL A 1080 -18.67 -10.67 33.23
C VAL A 1080 -18.15 -9.63 32.24
N TYR A 1081 -17.58 -10.08 31.12
CA TYR A 1081 -17.17 -9.20 30.04
C TYR A 1081 -18.42 -8.74 29.28
N GLU A 1082 -18.87 -7.51 29.53
CA GLU A 1082 -20.15 -6.98 29.04
C GLU A 1082 -20.41 -7.18 27.53
N PRO A 1083 -19.41 -7.06 26.62
CA PRO A 1083 -19.65 -7.31 25.20
C PRO A 1083 -19.96 -8.77 24.84
N ILE A 1084 -19.43 -9.74 25.60
CA ILE A 1084 -19.56 -11.19 25.35
C ILE A 1084 -19.75 -11.88 26.72
N PRO A 1085 -21.00 -12.07 27.20
CA PRO A 1085 -21.30 -12.47 28.57
C PRO A 1085 -20.73 -13.83 29.01
N ASP A 1086 -20.38 -14.71 28.08
CA ASP A 1086 -19.73 -16.00 28.31
C ASP A 1086 -18.23 -15.89 28.61
N LYS A 1087 -17.63 -14.70 28.45
CA LYS A 1087 -16.22 -14.43 28.78
C LYS A 1087 -16.09 -13.65 30.08
N LYS A 1088 -14.94 -13.83 30.72
CA LYS A 1088 -14.61 -13.23 32.02
C LYS A 1088 -13.45 -12.25 31.87
N GLY A 1089 -13.65 -11.01 32.33
CA GLY A 1089 -12.62 -9.98 32.41
C GLY A 1089 -11.97 -9.94 33.80
N GLN A 1090 -10.70 -9.58 33.87
CA GLN A 1090 -9.96 -9.43 35.13
C GLN A 1090 -10.22 -8.06 35.76
N VAL A 1091 -10.72 -8.06 37.00
CA VAL A 1091 -10.85 -6.84 37.82
C VAL A 1091 -9.88 -6.93 38.99
N LEU A 1092 -9.02 -5.91 39.13
CA LEU A 1092 -8.09 -5.82 40.24
C LEU A 1092 -8.83 -5.31 41.48
N VAL A 1093 -8.69 -6.04 42.59
CA VAL A 1093 -9.27 -5.70 43.88
C VAL A 1093 -8.14 -5.38 44.86
N TYR A 1094 -8.02 -4.10 45.20
CA TYR A 1094 -7.09 -3.61 46.22
C TYR A 1094 -7.79 -3.56 47.57
N THR A 1095 -7.23 -4.22 48.59
CA THR A 1095 -7.74 -4.22 49.96
C THR A 1095 -6.72 -3.55 50.89
N LEU A 1096 -7.08 -2.41 51.46
CA LEU A 1096 -6.27 -1.69 52.43
C LEU A 1096 -6.37 -2.35 53.80
N ASP A 1097 -5.24 -2.75 54.39
CA ASP A 1097 -5.15 -3.28 55.74
C ASP A 1097 -4.79 -2.14 56.73
N PRO A 1098 -5.70 -1.73 57.62
CA PRO A 1098 -5.45 -0.65 58.57
C PRO A 1098 -4.25 -0.90 59.49
N LYS A 1099 -3.82 -2.17 59.69
CA LYS A 1099 -2.72 -2.55 60.58
C LYS A 1099 -1.34 -2.36 59.95
N ARG A 1100 -1.25 -2.20 58.63
CA ARG A 1100 0.02 -2.02 57.90
C ARG A 1100 0.49 -0.56 57.82
N LEU A 1101 -0.36 0.39 58.21
CA LEU A 1101 -0.02 1.82 58.26
C LEU A 1101 0.80 2.14 59.52
N ASP A 1102 2.02 2.65 59.35
CA ASP A 1102 2.90 3.03 60.45
C ASP A 1102 2.49 4.37 61.10
N LYS A 1103 3.02 4.65 62.30
CA LYS A 1103 2.72 5.89 63.05
C LYS A 1103 3.03 7.17 62.25
N LYS A 1104 4.00 7.13 61.33
CA LYS A 1104 4.36 8.26 60.47
C LYS A 1104 3.32 8.49 59.38
N SER A 1105 2.79 7.44 58.77
CA SER A 1105 1.70 7.52 57.78
C SER A 1105 0.42 8.03 58.42
N LEU A 1106 0.09 7.60 59.64
CA LEU A 1106 -1.10 8.06 60.38
C LEU A 1106 -1.08 9.55 60.78
N ALA A 1107 0.08 10.21 60.71
CA ALA A 1107 0.23 11.65 60.98
C ALA A 1107 -0.02 12.53 59.74
N GLN A 1108 -0.15 11.93 58.55
CA GLN A 1108 -0.43 12.61 57.28
C GLN A 1108 -1.94 12.62 56.99
N MET A 1109 -2.41 13.58 56.19
CA MET A 1109 -3.81 13.61 55.74
C MET A 1109 -4.05 12.65 54.59
N VAL A 1110 -3.07 12.49 53.69
CA VAL A 1110 -3.10 11.56 52.56
C VAL A 1110 -1.77 10.84 52.44
N VAL A 1111 -1.81 9.52 52.27
CA VAL A 1111 -0.63 8.65 52.06
C VAL A 1111 -0.72 7.98 50.69
N LEU A 1112 0.40 7.84 49.98
CA LEU A 1112 0.46 7.21 48.65
C LEU A 1112 0.96 5.76 48.76
N ASP A 1113 0.21 4.82 48.17
CA ASP A 1113 0.65 3.44 47.89
C ASP A 1113 0.76 3.26 46.36
N GLU A 1114 1.96 3.02 45.84
CA GLU A 1114 2.24 2.94 44.40
C GLU A 1114 3.00 1.66 44.04
N PHE A 1115 2.59 0.99 42.96
CA PHE A 1115 3.22 -0.23 42.45
C PHE A 1115 2.97 -0.42 40.94
N ASP A 1116 3.82 -1.24 40.30
CA ASP A 1116 3.81 -1.45 38.85
C ASP A 1116 2.96 -2.67 38.43
N TYR A 1117 2.31 -2.54 37.27
CA TYR A 1117 1.59 -3.63 36.61
C TYR A 1117 2.06 -3.80 35.15
N LEU A 1118 1.93 -5.02 34.63
CA LEU A 1118 2.30 -5.37 33.26
C LEU A 1118 1.09 -5.92 32.50
N VAL A 1119 1.02 -5.63 31.20
CA VAL A 1119 0.08 -6.26 30.26
C VAL A 1119 0.86 -7.19 29.36
N ILE A 1120 0.45 -8.46 29.31
CA ILE A 1120 1.12 -9.50 28.50
C ILE A 1120 0.15 -10.12 27.50
N GLU A 1121 0.68 -10.51 26.33
CA GLU A 1121 -0.06 -11.23 25.30
C GLU A 1121 -0.01 -12.74 25.58
N LYS A 1122 -1.18 -13.38 25.70
CA LYS A 1122 -1.30 -14.78 26.15
C LYS A 1122 -0.68 -15.80 25.18
N GLU A 1123 -0.73 -15.54 23.88
CA GLU A 1123 -0.23 -16.48 22.85
C GLU A 1123 1.30 -16.46 22.75
N SER A 1124 1.93 -15.29 22.86
CA SER A 1124 3.37 -15.10 22.66
C SER A 1124 4.17 -14.97 23.96
N GLY A 1125 3.52 -14.65 25.07
CA GLY A 1125 4.16 -14.30 26.35
C GLY A 1125 4.89 -12.95 26.34
N LYS A 1126 4.73 -12.14 25.29
CA LYS A 1126 5.44 -10.87 25.12
C LYS A 1126 4.84 -9.77 26.00
N GLU A 1127 5.71 -8.97 26.61
CA GLU A 1127 5.33 -7.74 27.33
C GLU A 1127 4.85 -6.67 26.32
N ILE A 1128 3.61 -6.21 26.48
CA ILE A 1128 2.99 -5.18 25.64
C ILE A 1128 3.25 -3.78 26.20
N GLY A 1129 3.27 -3.65 27.52
CA GLY A 1129 3.60 -2.41 28.21
C GLY A 1129 3.44 -2.49 29.72
N THR A 1130 4.04 -1.52 30.41
CA THR A 1130 4.07 -1.39 31.87
C THR A 1130 3.59 -0.01 32.30
N SER A 1131 2.87 0.05 33.42
CA SER A 1131 2.42 1.33 34.00
C SER A 1131 2.16 1.19 35.50
N LYS A 1132 1.74 2.29 36.14
CA LYS A 1132 1.64 2.43 37.59
C LYS A 1132 0.20 2.49 38.11
N LEU A 1133 -0.02 1.87 39.26
CA LEU A 1133 -1.22 2.02 40.06
C LEU A 1133 -0.90 2.88 41.28
N SER A 1134 -1.58 4.02 41.42
CA SER A 1134 -1.40 4.97 42.52
C SER A 1134 -2.67 5.05 43.38
N PHE A 1135 -2.60 4.54 44.61
CA PHE A 1135 -3.70 4.64 45.58
C PHE A 1135 -3.39 5.75 46.60
N PHE A 1136 -4.20 6.81 46.59
CA PHE A 1136 -4.16 7.90 47.54
C PHE A 1136 -5.08 7.57 48.73
N ILE A 1137 -4.49 7.21 49.86
CA ILE A 1137 -5.18 6.80 51.08
C ILE A 1137 -5.51 8.04 51.91
N ALA A 1138 -6.78 8.41 52.01
CA ALA A 1138 -7.24 9.55 52.78
C ALA A 1138 -7.49 9.17 54.24
N ILE A 1139 -6.70 9.72 55.17
CA ILE A 1139 -6.71 9.39 56.61
C ILE A 1139 -7.62 10.33 57.40
N GLY A 1140 -7.84 11.57 56.92
CA GLY A 1140 -8.71 12.56 57.54
C GLY A 1140 -10.19 12.15 57.49
N SER A 1141 -10.83 12.03 58.65
CA SER A 1141 -12.19 11.49 58.84
C SER A 1141 -13.25 12.16 57.96
N ILE A 1142 -13.90 11.38 57.10
CA ILE A 1142 -15.23 11.68 56.56
C ILE A 1142 -16.23 11.49 57.73
N SER A 1143 -17.11 12.47 57.94
CA SER A 1143 -18.05 12.66 59.07
C SER A 1143 -18.53 11.40 59.82
N LYS A 1144 -18.57 11.45 61.17
CA LYS A 1144 -19.37 10.50 61.97
C LYS A 1144 -20.81 10.50 61.46
N GLN A 1145 -21.40 9.34 61.21
CA GLN A 1145 -22.82 9.23 60.84
C GLN A 1145 -23.69 9.82 61.96
N GLU A 1146 -24.57 10.77 61.60
CA GLU A 1146 -25.60 11.32 62.48
C GLU A 1146 -26.94 10.62 62.15
N TYR A 1147 -27.71 10.30 63.17
CA TYR A 1147 -29.02 9.65 63.11
C TYR A 1147 -30.12 10.61 63.58
N GLU A 1148 -31.34 10.46 63.06
CA GLU A 1148 -32.45 11.33 63.39
C GLU A 1148 -33.09 10.93 64.74
N LEU A 1149 -33.17 11.89 65.66
CA LEU A 1149 -34.01 11.84 66.84
C LEU A 1149 -35.22 12.72 66.61
N SER A 1150 -36.40 12.11 66.51
CA SER A 1150 -37.68 12.81 66.35
C SER A 1150 -38.63 12.53 67.51
N GLY A 1151 -39.72 13.27 67.63
CA GLY A 1151 -40.69 13.02 68.69
C GLY A 1151 -41.82 14.04 68.72
N ARG A 1152 -42.90 13.67 69.41
CA ARG A 1152 -44.07 14.52 69.63
C ARG A 1152 -44.02 15.16 71.01
N VAL A 1153 -44.25 16.47 71.06
CA VAL A 1153 -44.40 17.23 72.30
C VAL A 1153 -45.84 17.71 72.43
N VAL A 1154 -46.55 17.24 73.45
CA VAL A 1154 -47.97 17.55 73.68
C VAL A 1154 -48.10 18.48 74.89
N GLY A 1155 -48.95 19.49 74.79
CA GLY A 1155 -49.24 20.44 75.89
C GLY A 1155 -48.48 21.78 75.83
N VAL A 1156 -47.45 21.90 74.98
CA VAL A 1156 -46.70 23.15 74.76
C VAL A 1156 -46.45 23.40 73.27
N LYS A 1157 -46.56 24.66 72.83
CA LYS A 1157 -46.53 25.04 71.40
C LYS A 1157 -45.13 25.47 70.91
N THR A 1158 -44.29 25.95 71.81
CA THR A 1158 -42.91 26.36 71.56
C THR A 1158 -42.01 25.83 72.68
N PHE A 1159 -40.90 25.20 72.30
CA PHE A 1159 -39.99 24.57 73.24
C PHE A 1159 -38.57 24.48 72.65
N THR A 1160 -37.57 24.41 73.52
CA THR A 1160 -36.17 24.19 73.15
C THR A 1160 -35.76 22.80 73.60
N ILE A 1161 -35.21 22.02 72.67
CA ILE A 1161 -34.62 20.71 72.95
C ILE A 1161 -33.11 20.86 73.06
N THR A 1162 -32.56 20.25 74.10
CA THR A 1162 -31.12 20.26 74.37
C THR A 1162 -30.64 18.84 74.66
N ALA A 1163 -29.70 18.36 73.85
CA ALA A 1163 -29.08 17.05 74.01
C ALA A 1163 -27.75 17.18 74.77
N TYR A 1164 -27.66 16.47 75.90
CA TYR A 1164 -26.43 16.36 76.68
C TYR A 1164 -25.87 14.95 76.59
N GLN A 1165 -24.55 14.82 76.44
CA GLN A 1165 -23.83 13.55 76.58
C GLN A 1165 -22.82 13.73 77.70
N ASP A 1166 -22.91 12.92 78.76
CA ASP A 1166 -22.06 13.03 79.96
C ASP A 1166 -22.01 14.44 80.56
N LYS A 1167 -23.16 15.14 80.62
CA LYS A 1167 -23.34 16.53 81.10
C LYS A 1167 -22.73 17.62 80.20
N THR A 1168 -22.14 17.26 79.06
CA THR A 1168 -21.66 18.20 78.04
C THR A 1168 -22.77 18.50 77.03
N LEU A 1169 -22.97 19.79 76.70
CA LEU A 1169 -23.92 20.21 75.69
C LEU A 1169 -23.44 19.77 74.30
N VAL A 1170 -24.22 18.93 73.61
CA VAL A 1170 -23.89 18.46 72.25
C VAL A 1170 -24.63 19.28 71.20
N LYS A 1171 -25.93 19.52 71.38
CA LYS A 1171 -26.76 20.26 70.42
C LYS A 1171 -27.98 20.85 71.12
N SER A 1172 -28.39 22.07 70.74
CA SER A 1172 -29.62 22.71 71.24
C SER A 1172 -30.36 23.38 70.09
N GLN A 1173 -31.67 23.18 70.00
CA GLN A 1173 -32.49 23.70 68.91
C GLN A 1173 -33.91 23.99 69.39
N SER A 1174 -34.49 25.10 68.91
CA SER A 1174 -35.84 25.53 69.28
C SER A 1174 -36.85 25.16 68.20
N PHE A 1175 -38.01 24.66 68.61
CA PHE A 1175 -39.08 24.19 67.73
C PHE A 1175 -40.41 24.86 68.09
N THR A 1176 -41.25 25.05 67.08
CA THR A 1176 -42.63 25.56 67.22
C THR A 1176 -43.57 24.56 66.54
N GLY A 1177 -44.52 23.99 67.29
CA GLY A 1177 -45.40 22.92 66.81
C GLY A 1177 -45.52 21.78 67.80
N LEU A 1178 -46.03 20.63 67.32
CA LEU A 1178 -46.21 19.42 68.13
C LEU A 1178 -45.12 18.37 67.90
N TYR A 1179 -44.20 18.59 66.96
CA TYR A 1179 -43.17 17.63 66.58
C TYR A 1179 -41.80 18.30 66.54
N TYR A 1180 -40.76 17.51 66.77
CA TYR A 1180 -39.38 17.91 66.59
C TYR A 1180 -38.58 16.84 65.85
N SER A 1181 -37.47 17.27 65.27
CA SER A 1181 -36.46 16.40 64.65
C SER A 1181 -35.08 17.04 64.83
N MET A 1182 -34.10 16.26 65.29
CA MET A 1182 -32.71 16.68 65.44
C MET A 1182 -31.74 15.56 65.07
N LEU A 1183 -30.66 15.90 64.36
CA LEU A 1183 -29.60 14.94 64.00
C LEU A 1183 -28.53 14.88 65.10
N LEU A 1184 -28.21 13.67 65.57
CA LEU A 1184 -27.22 13.39 66.61
C LEU A 1184 -26.32 12.19 66.24
N PRO A 1185 -25.03 12.17 66.61
CA PRO A 1185 -24.20 10.98 66.49
C PRO A 1185 -24.77 9.79 67.28
N ALA A 1186 -24.33 8.55 67.00
CA ALA A 1186 -24.67 7.41 67.85
C ALA A 1186 -24.09 7.57 69.27
N GLY A 1187 -24.90 7.32 70.30
CA GLY A 1187 -24.52 7.45 71.70
C GLY A 1187 -25.69 7.61 72.67
N ASP A 1188 -25.39 7.59 73.96
CA ASP A 1188 -26.36 7.81 75.03
C ASP A 1188 -26.50 9.29 75.35
N TYR A 1189 -27.70 9.84 75.16
CA TYR A 1189 -28.00 11.25 75.39
C TYR A 1189 -29.03 11.44 76.50
N GLN A 1190 -28.88 12.53 77.25
CA GLN A 1190 -29.90 13.11 78.11
C GLN A 1190 -30.56 14.26 77.35
N ILE A 1191 -31.77 14.01 76.85
CA ILE A 1191 -32.55 14.98 76.09
C ILE A 1191 -33.41 15.77 77.07
N THR A 1192 -33.17 17.08 77.16
CA THR A 1192 -33.92 18.00 78.01
C THR A 1192 -34.79 18.92 77.15
N ILE A 1193 -36.08 18.96 77.45
CA ILE A 1193 -37.02 19.92 76.86
C ILE A 1193 -37.32 21.03 77.85
N LEU A 1194 -37.11 22.25 77.39
CA LEU A 1194 -37.51 23.46 78.07
C LEU A 1194 -38.65 24.14 77.31
N PRO A 1195 -39.89 24.11 77.83
CA PRO A 1195 -40.98 24.91 77.28
C PRO A 1195 -40.67 26.40 77.35
N SER A 1196 -41.06 27.18 76.34
CA SER A 1196 -40.86 28.64 76.39
C SER A 1196 -41.81 29.34 77.38
N ASN A 1197 -42.87 28.66 77.85
CA ASN A 1197 -43.81 29.18 78.84
C ASN A 1197 -43.39 28.76 80.27
N THR A 1198 -43.23 29.72 81.17
CA THR A 1198 -42.66 29.54 82.53
C THR A 1198 -43.54 28.78 83.52
N GLN A 1199 -44.75 28.36 83.13
CA GLN A 1199 -45.64 27.55 83.98
C GLN A 1199 -45.33 26.04 84.01
N TYR A 1200 -44.46 25.52 83.13
CA TYR A 1200 -44.10 24.10 83.09
C TYR A 1200 -42.60 23.90 83.36
N GLN A 1201 -42.25 22.96 84.25
CA GLN A 1201 -40.86 22.59 84.50
C GLN A 1201 -40.26 21.79 83.34
N SER A 1202 -38.94 21.89 83.12
CA SER A 1202 -38.24 21.11 82.09
C SER A 1202 -38.36 19.61 82.32
N GLN A 1203 -38.54 18.84 81.26
CA GLN A 1203 -38.50 17.36 81.31
C GLN A 1203 -37.20 16.86 80.69
N THR A 1204 -36.55 15.89 81.33
CA THR A 1204 -35.34 15.25 80.82
C THR A 1204 -35.58 13.76 80.66
N LYS A 1205 -35.13 13.19 79.54
CA LYS A 1205 -35.26 11.77 79.22
C LYS A 1205 -33.94 11.23 78.69
N ALA A 1206 -33.53 10.07 79.17
CA ALA A 1206 -32.39 9.34 78.61
C ALA A 1206 -32.83 8.66 77.30
N VAL A 1207 -32.07 8.88 76.24
CA VAL A 1207 -32.31 8.28 74.91
C VAL A 1207 -30.99 7.77 74.36
N THR A 1208 -30.94 6.49 74.04
CA THR A 1208 -29.83 5.87 73.32
C THR A 1208 -30.10 6.00 71.82
N VAL A 1209 -29.26 6.75 71.11
CA VAL A 1209 -29.33 6.89 69.65
C VAL A 1209 -28.48 5.79 69.02
N GLY A 1210 -29.15 4.78 68.44
CA GLY A 1210 -28.53 3.64 67.74
C GLY A 1210 -28.61 3.76 66.21
N ASP A 1211 -28.45 2.64 65.50
CA ASP A 1211 -28.37 2.57 64.02
C ASP A 1211 -29.71 2.77 63.26
N GLN A 1212 -30.74 3.32 63.92
CA GLN A 1212 -32.08 3.57 63.37
C GLN A 1212 -32.63 4.90 63.90
N ASP A 1213 -33.60 5.50 63.19
CA ASP A 1213 -34.27 6.73 63.66
C ASP A 1213 -35.00 6.48 64.98
N ASN A 1214 -34.72 7.30 65.99
CA ASN A 1214 -35.22 7.12 67.34
C ASN A 1214 -36.36 8.11 67.63
N ILE A 1215 -37.39 7.66 68.34
CA ILE A 1215 -38.54 8.49 68.71
C ILE A 1215 -38.57 8.72 70.22
N ALA A 1216 -38.62 9.98 70.66
CA ALA A 1216 -38.77 10.35 72.06
C ALA A 1216 -39.88 11.40 72.27
N ASP A 1217 -41.03 10.94 72.75
CA ASP A 1217 -42.18 11.80 73.02
C ASP A 1217 -42.16 12.38 74.45
N PHE A 1218 -42.74 13.58 74.58
CA PHE A 1218 -42.86 14.33 75.84
C PHE A 1218 -44.27 14.95 75.99
N ALA A 1219 -44.78 15.02 77.21
CA ALA A 1219 -46.13 15.52 77.50
C ALA A 1219 -46.14 16.42 78.75
N PHE A 1220 -46.73 17.60 78.63
CA PHE A 1220 -46.82 18.60 79.69
C PHE A 1220 -48.29 18.86 80.06
N GLY A 1221 -48.71 18.51 81.29
CA GLY A 1221 -50.10 18.63 81.79
C GLY A 1221 -50.92 17.32 81.71
N LYS A 1222 -52.09 17.26 82.39
CA LYS A 1222 -53.00 16.10 82.27
C LYS A 1222 -53.55 16.06 80.84
N ILE A 1223 -53.33 14.92 80.19
CA ILE A 1223 -53.68 14.61 78.79
C ILE A 1223 -55.17 14.82 78.53
#